data_AF-A0A1R3FW82-F1
#
_entry.id   AF-A0A1R3FW82-F1
#
_cell.length_a   1.000
_cell.length_b   1.000
_cell.length_c   1.000
_cell.angle_alpha   90.00
_cell.angle_beta   90.00
_cell.angle_gamma   90.00
#
_symmetry.space_group_name_H-M   'P 1'
#
loop_
_entity.id
_entity.type
_entity.pdbx_description
1 polymer ?
#
loop_
_entity_poly.entity_id
_entity_poly.type
_entity_poly.pdbx_seq_one_letter_code
_entity_poly.pdbx_strand_id
1 'polypeptide(L)'
;MSTSGDQPDDQKSDPTPPFDPSKPSVPISYPIKTLEDLDSGSYFTSFHYPFNVSSVPLQPNSGLAQRPRILVCHDMQGGYVDDKWVQGGDNPGAYAIWHWYLIDVFVYFSHNLVTLPPPCWTNTAHRHGVKVLGTFITEWDEGRAICNKLLATKESAHKYAEILAKLAVALGFDGWLLNMEVKLDVGQIPNLKEFASHLTQTMHSLLPGSLVIWYDSVTIDGDLDWQNQLNDKNKPFFDICDGIFANYSWKEDYPKLSAKLAGDRKFDVYMGIDVFGRNTYGGGQWTTNVALDVIKKDDVSAAIFAPGWLYETNQPPDFQTAQNRWWSLVEKSWGIVQNYPKVLPFYSNFDQGHGYHISIDGAEASSSTWNNISSQTFQPFLEYADESTSNTIEVHVDFKEASFSGGGNLTFKGTLEAKASFSTRLFLAELHMGNLPVHFTYSVKSEGNSQLGLSLEFSSETQGVKKLLLAPHEVKQFSSKFDEVIVPHQLRKPNMAPGWVIQESSIAMNGYTLTAIHAVCYRQQPERSVLTSQQSSTTEGSADYFAVLGDIRISNSSQNTVFPPSSSWILEGQDIEWGGSQNSKTLSVKISWKFKDGKNPLFPRYNIYVEKLPKQPVRPLGRKLQGGREYIGAAQVEAFYISELAIPSDTSSLKFTIQACGADGDSQNLDEAPFFQLNVEGSQDSPQDFLNAHNAARKEVGVPPMVWDNVLEAYALNYSQVRVDTCRLVHAVGPSGQNLAWTISNLSAIETVGLWVSEKSFYNLTSGVCANDSVCYHYTQVIWINSTQLGCARVGCNDNNGFFTACYYYPPGNVPGKRPTDGIESLVKAVAPSPQPPQVNQLSPVSPPRAAVLLFPPKEGKNRKGLVVGLVIGSSALLIFGLGFMAWFILRRKRKREKEKDDNVFDMLFSDEFGNGMGPRRFSFNELAKVTGNFDDENYKLGEGGFGSVYKGYLKDLDSYIAVKRVSRKSKQGLKEYASEVKIISRLRHKNLVKLIGWCHERGELMLIYEFMVNGSLDFHLFKGKSLLTWEIRYKIVKDLASALLYLHEEGDYCVLHRDIKTSNIMLDSNFNAKLGDFGLARLVDHSKGLKNTLLAGTVGYMAPECLSSGKASKESDVYSFGVVALEIACGRRSIIAPKFEEAESDQALLLVPWVWESYGNQRILDVADKKLGMDFEPKQFECLVIVGLWCAHPSHDLRPSIRQVIQALHFEAPLPNLPSSMPLPNYNVVPIITPEIGSSQPIISDMTLTLPR
;
A
#
# COMPACT_ATOMS: atom_id res chain seq x y z
N MET A 1 6.61 26.24 -0.27
CA MET A 1 7.71 26.34 -1.25
C MET A 1 7.63 25.20 -2.25
N SER A 2 8.03 25.41 -3.52
CA SER A 2 8.06 24.36 -4.54
C SER A 2 9.48 23.74 -4.67
N THR A 3 9.74 22.56 -4.07
CA THR A 3 11.02 21.85 -4.24
C THR A 3 10.90 20.53 -4.98
N SER A 4 11.62 20.46 -6.09
CA SER A 4 11.97 19.23 -6.81
C SER A 4 12.45 18.16 -5.86
N GLY A 5 11.85 16.97 -5.96
CA GLY A 5 12.31 15.81 -5.22
C GLY A 5 13.76 15.47 -5.57
N ASP A 6 14.51 15.02 -4.55
CA ASP A 6 15.63 14.11 -4.77
C ASP A 6 15.18 12.71 -4.36
N GLN A 7 15.37 11.77 -5.29
CA GLN A 7 14.90 10.40 -5.21
C GLN A 7 15.56 9.63 -4.04
N PRO A 8 14.91 8.58 -3.51
CA PRO A 8 15.58 7.67 -2.57
C PRO A 8 16.70 6.89 -3.29
N ASP A 9 17.93 7.40 -3.15
CA ASP A 9 19.17 6.79 -3.64
C ASP A 9 19.28 5.33 -3.15
N ASP A 10 19.21 4.39 -4.11
CA ASP A 10 18.89 2.96 -3.96
C ASP A 10 19.47 2.27 -2.71
N GLN A 11 18.61 1.53 -2.00
CA GLN A 11 19.09 0.29 -1.39
C GLN A 11 19.44 -0.67 -2.52
N LYS A 12 20.73 -1.04 -2.63
CA LYS A 12 21.10 -2.35 -3.14
C LYS A 12 20.76 -3.44 -2.10
N SER A 13 19.47 -3.59 -1.82
CA SER A 13 18.88 -4.92 -1.83
C SER A 13 18.98 -5.45 -3.26
N ASP A 14 18.95 -6.78 -3.46
CA ASP A 14 18.65 -7.27 -4.81
C ASP A 14 17.34 -6.61 -5.28
N PRO A 15 17.31 -6.04 -6.50
CA PRO A 15 16.23 -5.15 -6.88
C PRO A 15 14.92 -5.92 -6.89
N THR A 16 13.94 -5.44 -6.12
CA THR A 16 12.55 -5.80 -6.35
C THR A 16 12.29 -5.56 -7.84
N PRO A 17 11.86 -6.58 -8.61
CA PRO A 17 11.73 -6.41 -10.05
C PRO A 17 10.82 -5.21 -10.33
N PRO A 18 11.17 -4.34 -11.29
CA PRO A 18 10.38 -3.15 -11.58
C PRO A 18 8.93 -3.55 -11.83
N PHE A 19 7.99 -2.76 -11.29
CA PHE A 19 6.57 -3.01 -11.46
C PHE A 19 6.25 -3.16 -12.96
N ASP A 20 5.82 -4.36 -13.32
CA ASP A 20 5.53 -4.75 -14.69
C ASP A 20 4.01 -4.87 -14.81
N PRO A 21 3.30 -3.84 -15.33
CA PRO A 21 1.85 -3.83 -15.40
C PRO A 21 1.28 -4.90 -16.35
N SER A 22 2.13 -5.62 -17.11
CA SER A 22 1.69 -6.75 -17.95
C SER A 22 1.59 -8.08 -17.17
N LYS A 23 2.16 -8.18 -15.97
CA LYS A 23 2.19 -9.42 -15.19
C LYS A 23 1.00 -9.56 -14.22
N PRO A 24 0.43 -10.77 -14.10
CA PRO A 24 -0.51 -11.09 -13.04
C PRO A 24 0.08 -10.80 -11.66
N SER A 25 -0.69 -10.06 -10.85
CA SER A 25 -0.40 -9.73 -9.46
C SER A 25 -1.67 -9.17 -8.81
N VAL A 26 -1.68 -8.92 -7.49
CA VAL A 26 -2.84 -8.31 -6.83
C VAL A 26 -3.23 -7.01 -7.56
N PRO A 27 -4.49 -6.86 -8.04
CA PRO A 27 -4.87 -5.71 -8.85
C PRO A 27 -4.68 -4.39 -8.12
N ILE A 28 -3.94 -3.46 -8.76
CA ILE A 28 -3.74 -2.11 -8.27
C ILE A 28 -4.19 -1.04 -9.25
N SER A 29 -4.58 0.10 -8.70
CA SER A 29 -4.58 1.38 -9.40
C SER A 29 -3.20 2.02 -9.31
N TYR A 30 -2.76 2.66 -10.40
CA TYR A 30 -1.44 3.28 -10.50
C TYR A 30 -1.46 4.46 -11.49
N PRO A 31 -0.66 5.51 -11.24
CA PRO A 31 -0.56 6.66 -12.13
C PRO A 31 0.32 6.39 -13.35
N ILE A 32 0.13 7.18 -14.41
CA ILE A 32 1.03 7.20 -15.56
C ILE A 32 2.07 8.31 -15.34
N LYS A 33 3.36 7.96 -15.37
CA LYS A 33 4.45 8.85 -14.94
C LYS A 33 5.18 9.54 -16.09
N THR A 34 5.14 9.00 -17.30
CA THR A 34 5.87 9.52 -18.46
C THR A 34 4.95 9.77 -19.65
N LEU A 35 5.38 10.65 -20.57
CA LEU A 35 4.67 10.85 -21.84
C LEU A 35 4.83 9.66 -22.78
N GLU A 36 5.86 8.85 -22.61
CA GLU A 36 6.13 7.62 -23.35
C GLU A 36 5.11 6.54 -22.98
N ASP A 37 4.86 6.31 -21.69
CA ASP A 37 3.83 5.38 -21.20
C ASP A 37 2.44 5.84 -21.68
N LEU A 38 2.14 7.13 -21.54
CA LEU A 38 0.87 7.73 -21.97
C LEU A 38 0.64 7.57 -23.48
N ASP A 39 1.67 7.79 -24.30
CA ASP A 39 1.61 7.66 -25.76
C ASP A 39 1.52 6.19 -26.22
N SER A 40 2.20 5.28 -25.52
CA SER A 40 2.21 3.85 -25.85
C SER A 40 0.83 3.17 -25.70
N GLY A 41 -0.06 3.73 -24.88
CA GLY A 41 -1.33 3.10 -24.51
C GLY A 41 -1.15 1.84 -23.64
N SER A 42 0.05 1.58 -23.10
CA SER A 42 0.40 0.37 -22.34
C SER A 42 -0.54 0.09 -21.17
N TYR A 43 -1.10 1.15 -20.56
CA TYR A 43 -2.11 1.06 -19.51
C TYR A 43 -3.33 0.23 -19.94
N PHE A 44 -3.88 0.46 -21.13
CA PHE A 44 -5.05 -0.27 -21.64
C PHE A 44 -4.77 -1.76 -21.90
N THR A 45 -3.51 -2.13 -22.09
CA THR A 45 -3.06 -3.52 -22.27
C THR A 45 -2.54 -4.16 -20.98
N SER A 46 -2.59 -3.45 -19.85
CA SER A 46 -2.13 -3.96 -18.55
C SER A 46 -3.06 -5.06 -18.01
N PHE A 47 -2.50 -5.97 -17.22
CA PHE A 47 -3.26 -6.94 -16.43
C PHE A 47 -4.26 -6.25 -15.49
N HIS A 48 -3.90 -5.07 -14.99
CA HIS A 48 -4.66 -4.31 -14.00
C HIS A 48 -5.83 -3.50 -14.57
N TYR A 49 -5.79 -3.11 -15.84
CA TYR A 49 -6.80 -2.23 -16.44
C TYR A 49 -8.26 -2.72 -16.27
N PRO A 50 -8.61 -4.00 -16.51
CA PRO A 50 -9.97 -4.50 -16.31
C PRO A 50 -10.51 -4.35 -14.89
N PHE A 51 -9.63 -4.27 -13.89
CA PHE A 51 -9.98 -4.08 -12.48
C PHE A 51 -10.08 -2.60 -12.07
N ASN A 52 -9.61 -1.68 -12.92
CA ASN A 52 -9.60 -0.24 -12.66
C ASN A 52 -10.84 0.49 -13.22
N VAL A 53 -11.70 -0.19 -13.96
CA VAL A 53 -12.92 0.39 -14.53
C VAL A 53 -13.97 0.62 -13.43
N SER A 54 -14.49 1.84 -13.34
CA SER A 54 -15.63 2.17 -12.48
C SER A 54 -16.89 1.43 -12.94
N SER A 55 -17.61 0.79 -12.02
CA SER A 55 -18.84 0.04 -12.30
C SER A 55 -20.12 0.74 -11.84
N VAL A 56 -20.01 1.84 -11.08
CA VAL A 56 -21.15 2.71 -10.74
C VAL A 56 -21.17 3.90 -11.69
N PRO A 57 -22.15 4.01 -12.61
CA PRO A 57 -22.28 5.17 -13.48
C PRO A 57 -22.86 6.37 -12.71
N LEU A 58 -22.35 7.57 -13.00
CA LEU A 58 -23.01 8.81 -12.59
C LEU A 58 -24.30 8.99 -13.40
N GLN A 59 -25.35 9.53 -12.78
CA GLN A 59 -26.65 9.72 -13.45
C GLN A 59 -26.51 10.70 -14.65
N PRO A 60 -27.04 10.35 -15.84
CA PRO A 60 -26.96 11.20 -17.02
C PRO A 60 -27.75 12.50 -16.81
N ASN A 61 -27.22 13.62 -17.34
CA ASN A 61 -27.68 15.00 -17.12
C ASN A 61 -27.45 15.57 -15.71
N SER A 62 -26.50 15.02 -14.94
CA SER A 62 -25.94 15.62 -13.72
C SER A 62 -25.08 16.86 -14.00
N GLY A 63 -25.66 17.88 -14.63
CA GLY A 63 -25.06 19.21 -14.70
C GLY A 63 -24.91 19.81 -13.31
N LEU A 64 -23.77 20.46 -13.03
CA LEU A 64 -23.56 21.09 -11.73
C LEU A 64 -24.58 22.21 -11.48
N ALA A 65 -25.12 22.26 -10.26
CA ALA A 65 -26.14 23.22 -9.88
C ALA A 65 -25.64 24.68 -9.99
N GLN A 66 -26.55 25.59 -10.35
CA GLN A 66 -26.30 27.03 -10.45
C GLN A 66 -26.39 27.71 -9.07
N ARG A 67 -25.47 27.33 -8.18
CA ARG A 67 -25.25 27.85 -6.83
C ARG A 67 -23.75 27.75 -6.48
N PRO A 68 -23.26 28.31 -5.36
CA PRO A 68 -21.96 27.98 -4.81
C PRO A 68 -21.79 26.45 -4.60
N ARG A 69 -20.61 25.93 -4.95
CA ARG A 69 -20.27 24.49 -4.93
C ARG A 69 -19.07 24.17 -4.04
N ILE A 70 -19.00 22.93 -3.57
CA ILE A 70 -17.84 22.38 -2.86
C ILE A 70 -17.07 21.44 -3.80
N LEU A 71 -15.84 21.83 -4.12
CA LEU A 71 -14.82 20.94 -4.66
C LEU A 71 -13.94 20.44 -3.50
N VAL A 72 -13.63 19.15 -3.48
CA VAL A 72 -12.71 18.54 -2.51
C VAL A 72 -11.54 17.93 -3.26
N CYS A 73 -10.34 18.42 -3.00
CA CYS A 73 -9.10 17.95 -3.59
C CYS A 73 -8.36 17.08 -2.56
N HIS A 74 -8.46 15.76 -2.74
CA HIS A 74 -7.88 14.76 -1.86
C HIS A 74 -6.40 14.56 -2.19
N ASP A 75 -5.57 15.42 -1.59
CA ASP A 75 -4.16 15.16 -1.37
C ASP A 75 -3.96 14.37 -0.06
N MET A 76 -2.93 13.51 -0.03
CA MET A 76 -2.58 12.66 1.10
C MET A 76 -1.09 12.33 1.12
N GLN A 77 -0.44 12.42 2.29
CA GLN A 77 0.98 12.13 2.45
C GLN A 77 1.33 10.69 2.03
N GLY A 78 2.21 10.59 1.02
CA GLY A 78 2.61 9.30 0.42
C GLY A 78 1.76 8.88 -0.78
N GLY A 79 0.68 9.62 -1.09
CA GLY A 79 -0.26 9.31 -2.16
C GLY A 79 -1.09 8.07 -1.86
N TYR A 80 -1.48 7.36 -2.91
CA TYR A 80 -2.22 6.09 -2.91
C TYR A 80 -1.63 5.06 -1.92
N VAL A 81 -2.27 4.84 -0.77
CA VAL A 81 -1.82 3.86 0.25
C VAL A 81 -2.59 2.55 0.17
N ASP A 82 -3.80 2.53 0.71
CA ASP A 82 -4.67 1.36 0.79
C ASP A 82 -5.70 1.32 -0.36
N ASP A 83 -6.05 2.49 -0.87
CA ASP A 83 -7.01 2.72 -1.96
C ASP A 83 -6.49 2.32 -3.35
N LYS A 84 -5.17 2.18 -3.51
CA LYS A 84 -4.59 1.54 -4.70
C LYS A 84 -5.05 0.09 -4.86
N TRP A 85 -5.36 -0.64 -3.78
CA TRP A 85 -5.78 -2.04 -3.86
C TRP A 85 -7.26 -2.09 -4.25
N VAL A 86 -7.55 -2.21 -5.55
CA VAL A 86 -8.92 -2.00 -6.07
C VAL A 86 -9.93 -3.07 -5.63
N GLN A 87 -9.47 -4.26 -5.25
CA GLN A 87 -10.30 -5.31 -4.64
C GLN A 87 -10.48 -5.14 -3.12
N GLY A 88 -9.74 -4.21 -2.51
CA GLY A 88 -9.66 -4.00 -1.07
C GLY A 88 -8.37 -4.51 -0.43
N GLY A 89 -8.15 -4.11 0.82
CA GLY A 89 -7.09 -4.55 1.71
C GLY A 89 -7.64 -4.99 3.07
N ASP A 90 -6.73 -5.15 4.05
CA ASP A 90 -6.98 -5.64 5.40
C ASP A 90 -6.84 -4.56 6.50
N ASN A 91 -6.62 -3.29 6.12
CA ASN A 91 -6.40 -2.18 7.07
C ASN A 91 -7.74 -1.59 7.56
N PRO A 92 -8.23 -1.91 8.78
CA PRO A 92 -9.49 -1.37 9.28
C PRO A 92 -9.41 0.14 9.59
N GLY A 93 -8.20 0.70 9.66
CA GLY A 93 -7.95 2.13 9.82
C GLY A 93 -7.72 2.86 8.50
N ALA A 94 -8.01 2.28 7.34
CA ALA A 94 -7.82 2.95 6.05
C ALA A 94 -8.63 4.25 5.96
N TYR A 95 -8.01 5.31 5.40
CA TYR A 95 -8.67 6.60 5.18
C TYR A 95 -9.88 6.44 4.24
N ALA A 96 -11.01 7.02 4.64
CA ALA A 96 -12.22 7.10 3.84
C ALA A 96 -12.98 8.40 4.16
N ILE A 97 -13.70 8.91 3.17
CA ILE A 97 -14.68 9.99 3.33
C ILE A 97 -16.08 9.37 3.24
N TRP A 98 -16.98 9.74 4.14
CA TRP A 98 -18.40 9.34 4.14
C TRP A 98 -19.36 10.54 4.07
N HIS A 99 -18.84 11.77 4.05
CA HIS A 99 -19.59 13.02 4.02
C HIS A 99 -19.88 13.53 2.59
N TRP A 100 -20.08 12.61 1.64
CA TRP A 100 -20.29 12.94 0.22
C TRP A 100 -21.48 13.87 -0.04
N TYR A 101 -22.45 13.89 0.88
CA TYR A 101 -23.59 14.80 0.85
C TYR A 101 -23.23 16.29 0.98
N LEU A 102 -21.97 16.62 1.29
CA LEU A 102 -21.40 17.97 1.34
C LEU A 102 -20.56 18.32 0.10
N ILE A 103 -20.42 17.42 -0.87
CA ILE A 103 -19.46 17.53 -1.97
C ILE A 103 -20.20 17.59 -3.32
N ASP A 104 -19.78 18.50 -4.21
CA ASP A 104 -20.25 18.55 -5.60
C ASP A 104 -19.24 17.90 -6.56
N VAL A 105 -17.95 18.16 -6.34
CA VAL A 105 -16.83 17.65 -7.16
C VAL A 105 -15.72 17.11 -6.26
N PHE A 106 -15.20 15.95 -6.57
CA PHE A 106 -14.06 15.33 -5.91
C PHE A 106 -12.89 15.23 -6.90
N VAL A 107 -11.75 15.82 -6.56
CA VAL A 107 -10.50 15.68 -7.30
C VAL A 107 -9.63 14.70 -6.52
N TYR A 108 -9.30 13.59 -7.15
CA TYR A 108 -8.37 12.63 -6.59
C TYR A 108 -6.95 13.04 -7.00
N PHE A 109 -6.10 13.45 -6.05
CA PHE A 109 -4.89 14.21 -6.31
C PHE A 109 -3.60 13.41 -6.03
N SER A 110 -2.59 13.58 -6.88
CA SER A 110 -1.21 13.16 -6.57
C SER A 110 -0.20 13.91 -7.44
N HIS A 111 1.05 13.94 -6.99
CA HIS A 111 2.22 14.51 -7.68
C HIS A 111 2.77 13.66 -8.84
N ASN A 112 1.90 12.99 -9.61
CA ASN A 112 2.28 12.25 -10.81
C ASN A 112 1.77 12.96 -12.07
N LEU A 113 2.42 12.71 -13.21
CA LEU A 113 2.04 13.33 -14.49
C LEU A 113 0.56 13.13 -14.84
N VAL A 114 0.07 11.88 -14.74
CA VAL A 114 -1.35 11.56 -14.87
C VAL A 114 -1.79 10.73 -13.67
N THR A 115 -2.61 11.34 -12.81
CA THR A 115 -3.32 10.68 -11.72
C THR A 115 -4.64 10.13 -12.25
N LEU A 116 -4.77 8.80 -12.22
CA LEU A 116 -6.03 8.11 -12.51
C LEU A 116 -6.76 7.84 -11.18
N PRO A 117 -8.01 8.29 -11.01
CA PRO A 117 -8.81 7.97 -9.83
C PRO A 117 -9.05 6.45 -9.73
N PRO A 118 -8.71 5.80 -8.59
CA PRO A 118 -9.05 4.41 -8.37
C PRO A 118 -10.58 4.20 -8.42
N PRO A 119 -11.06 3.07 -8.96
CA PRO A 119 -12.49 2.79 -9.08
C PRO A 119 -13.20 2.79 -7.72
N CYS A 120 -12.50 2.55 -6.61
CA CYS A 120 -13.10 2.58 -5.27
C CYS A 120 -13.54 3.98 -4.82
N TRP A 121 -12.86 5.03 -5.26
CA TRP A 121 -13.29 6.41 -5.07
C TRP A 121 -14.39 6.78 -6.06
N THR A 122 -14.20 6.47 -7.35
CA THR A 122 -15.17 6.77 -8.41
C THR A 122 -16.53 6.12 -8.17
N ASN A 123 -16.55 4.82 -7.86
CA ASN A 123 -17.77 4.08 -7.55
C ASN A 123 -18.58 4.72 -6.41
N THR A 124 -17.87 5.20 -5.38
CA THR A 124 -18.46 5.70 -4.15
C THR A 124 -18.97 7.12 -4.30
N ALA A 125 -18.20 7.98 -4.96
CA ALA A 125 -18.61 9.34 -5.31
C ALA A 125 -19.83 9.32 -6.25
N HIS A 126 -19.80 8.51 -7.30
CA HIS A 126 -20.92 8.37 -8.25
C HIS A 126 -22.20 7.88 -7.60
N ARG A 127 -22.10 6.92 -6.65
CA ARG A 127 -23.23 6.45 -5.84
C ARG A 127 -23.91 7.60 -5.09
N HIS A 128 -23.14 8.58 -4.62
CA HIS A 128 -23.62 9.77 -3.92
C HIS A 128 -23.93 10.97 -4.85
N GLY A 129 -23.80 10.81 -6.17
CA GLY A 129 -24.05 11.88 -7.16
C GLY A 129 -22.93 12.91 -7.29
N VAL A 130 -21.72 12.59 -6.83
CA VAL A 130 -20.54 13.47 -6.84
C VAL A 130 -19.66 13.16 -8.05
N LYS A 131 -19.20 14.20 -8.76
CA LYS A 131 -18.29 14.06 -9.91
C LYS A 131 -16.86 13.76 -9.47
N VAL A 132 -16.13 12.93 -10.22
CA VAL A 132 -14.73 12.58 -9.91
C VAL A 132 -13.77 13.00 -11.02
N LEU A 133 -12.75 13.77 -10.65
CA LEU A 133 -11.68 14.21 -11.56
C LEU A 133 -10.34 13.59 -11.19
N GLY A 134 -9.57 13.18 -12.19
CA GLY A 134 -8.13 12.92 -12.05
C GLY A 134 -7.31 14.22 -12.09
N THR A 135 -5.99 14.11 -11.96
CA THR A 135 -5.08 15.25 -12.15
C THR A 135 -4.13 15.02 -13.31
N PHE A 136 -3.86 16.09 -14.06
CA PHE A 136 -2.71 16.18 -14.96
C PHE A 136 -1.76 17.23 -14.40
N ILE A 137 -0.60 16.82 -13.92
CA ILE A 137 0.35 17.71 -13.22
C ILE A 137 1.69 17.78 -13.94
N THR A 138 2.22 18.99 -14.09
CA THR A 138 3.62 19.19 -14.46
C THR A 138 4.33 20.05 -13.44
N GLU A 139 5.36 19.50 -12.80
CA GLU A 139 6.16 20.15 -11.77
C GLU A 139 7.66 19.86 -12.02
N TRP A 140 8.55 20.72 -11.50
CA TRP A 140 10.01 20.56 -11.55
C TRP A 140 10.68 20.60 -12.94
N ASP A 141 11.97 20.25 -12.96
CA ASP A 141 12.77 20.11 -14.18
C ASP A 141 12.18 19.03 -15.13
N GLU A 142 11.53 17.99 -14.59
CA GLU A 142 10.87 16.92 -15.35
C GLU A 142 9.59 17.43 -16.05
N GLY A 143 8.70 18.12 -15.32
CA GLY A 143 7.49 18.74 -15.87
C GLY A 143 7.80 19.75 -16.97
N ARG A 144 8.93 20.46 -16.87
CA ARG A 144 9.43 21.35 -17.94
C ARG A 144 9.80 20.57 -19.20
N ALA A 145 10.50 19.44 -19.07
CA ALA A 145 10.84 18.59 -20.20
C ALA A 145 9.59 17.99 -20.87
N ILE A 146 8.61 17.57 -20.06
CA ILE A 146 7.28 17.12 -20.50
C ILE A 146 6.57 18.22 -21.28
N CYS A 147 6.49 19.44 -20.74
CA CYS A 147 5.88 20.59 -21.42
C CYS A 147 6.58 20.93 -22.74
N ASN A 148 7.91 20.86 -22.81
CA ASN A 148 8.65 21.11 -24.04
C ASN A 148 8.32 20.10 -25.16
N LYS A 149 7.89 18.89 -24.84
CA LYS A 149 7.43 17.87 -25.81
C LYS A 149 5.94 18.01 -26.13
N LEU A 150 5.09 18.12 -25.10
CA LEU A 150 3.64 18.23 -25.21
C LEU A 150 3.22 19.53 -25.93
N LEU A 151 3.85 20.66 -25.60
CA LEU A 151 3.54 21.98 -26.14
C LEU A 151 4.41 22.37 -27.34
N ALA A 152 5.15 21.42 -27.93
CA ALA A 152 6.02 21.67 -29.08
C ALA A 152 5.24 22.16 -30.31
N THR A 153 4.07 21.55 -30.57
CA THR A 153 3.15 21.93 -31.64
C THR A 153 1.71 21.76 -31.18
N LYS A 154 0.77 22.35 -31.93
CA LYS A 154 -0.68 22.19 -31.71
C LYS A 154 -1.12 20.73 -31.80
N GLU A 155 -0.56 19.97 -32.74
CA GLU A 155 -0.88 18.56 -32.96
C GLU A 155 -0.41 17.68 -31.80
N SER A 156 0.76 18.01 -31.20
CA SER A 156 1.24 17.31 -29.99
C SER A 156 0.34 17.58 -28.80
N ALA A 157 -0.08 18.84 -28.60
CA ALA A 157 -1.05 19.23 -27.58
C ALA A 157 -2.38 18.49 -27.75
N HIS A 158 -2.97 18.52 -28.95
CA HIS A 158 -4.24 17.85 -29.26
C HIS A 158 -4.16 16.34 -29.02
N LYS A 159 -3.07 15.69 -29.45
CA LYS A 159 -2.83 14.25 -29.25
C LYS A 159 -2.89 13.86 -27.77
N TYR A 160 -2.20 14.58 -26.89
CA TYR A 160 -2.19 14.25 -25.46
C TYR A 160 -3.54 14.54 -24.79
N ALA A 161 -4.23 15.62 -25.19
CA ALA A 161 -5.60 15.89 -24.76
C ALA A 161 -6.58 14.75 -25.12
N GLU A 162 -6.48 14.20 -26.34
CA GLU A 162 -7.33 13.08 -26.75
C GLU A 162 -7.04 11.78 -25.99
N ILE A 163 -5.79 11.53 -25.58
CA ILE A 163 -5.44 10.36 -24.76
C ILE A 163 -6.01 10.50 -23.35
N LEU A 164 -5.91 11.68 -22.73
CA LEU A 164 -6.51 11.97 -21.42
C LEU A 164 -8.05 11.82 -21.46
N ALA A 165 -8.69 12.29 -22.53
CA ALA A 165 -10.13 12.10 -22.71
C ALA A 165 -10.53 10.62 -22.85
N LYS A 166 -9.75 9.83 -23.59
CA LYS A 166 -9.96 8.37 -23.72
C LYS A 166 -9.79 7.64 -22.38
N LEU A 167 -8.83 8.04 -21.54
CA LEU A 167 -8.63 7.46 -20.21
C LEU A 167 -9.83 7.72 -19.28
N ALA A 168 -10.34 8.95 -19.24
CA ALA A 168 -11.50 9.31 -18.43
C ALA A 168 -12.76 8.50 -18.83
N VAL A 169 -13.02 8.39 -20.13
CA VAL A 169 -14.15 7.60 -20.67
C VAL A 169 -14.00 6.11 -20.38
N ALA A 170 -12.81 5.54 -20.57
CA ALA A 170 -12.57 4.11 -20.41
C ALA A 170 -12.59 3.63 -18.96
N LEU A 171 -12.17 4.48 -18.02
CA LEU A 171 -12.18 4.19 -16.59
C LEU A 171 -13.45 4.69 -15.88
N GLY A 172 -14.24 5.53 -16.55
CA GLY A 172 -15.54 5.99 -16.09
C GLY A 172 -15.47 7.07 -15.00
N PHE A 173 -14.61 8.07 -15.15
CA PHE A 173 -14.56 9.28 -14.31
C PHE A 173 -14.79 10.56 -15.13
N ASP A 174 -15.18 11.66 -14.47
CA ASP A 174 -15.78 12.84 -15.09
C ASP A 174 -14.81 13.87 -15.71
N GLY A 175 -13.49 13.70 -15.56
CA GLY A 175 -12.50 14.60 -16.20
C GLY A 175 -11.30 14.95 -15.34
N TRP A 176 -10.84 16.20 -15.40
CA TRP A 176 -9.45 16.55 -15.07
C TRP A 176 -9.29 17.90 -14.35
N LEU A 177 -8.47 17.93 -13.29
CA LEU A 177 -7.80 19.15 -12.82
C LEU A 177 -6.44 19.27 -13.53
N LEU A 178 -6.21 20.36 -14.24
CA LEU A 178 -4.95 20.68 -14.90
C LEU A 178 -4.09 21.57 -13.99
N ASN A 179 -2.94 21.07 -13.52
CA ASN A 179 -2.00 21.85 -12.71
C ASN A 179 -0.63 21.97 -13.39
N MET A 180 -0.28 23.17 -13.84
CA MET A 180 0.91 23.41 -14.65
C MET A 180 1.93 24.24 -13.87
N GLU A 181 2.54 23.63 -12.85
CA GLU A 181 3.52 24.25 -11.94
C GLU A 181 4.93 24.36 -12.54
N VAL A 182 5.02 24.80 -13.80
CA VAL A 182 6.29 25.08 -14.46
C VAL A 182 6.23 26.39 -15.24
N LYS A 183 7.27 27.22 -15.09
CA LYS A 183 7.47 28.39 -15.97
C LYS A 183 7.67 27.92 -17.42
N LEU A 184 6.92 28.49 -18.36
CA LEU A 184 6.96 28.18 -19.79
C LEU A 184 7.58 29.32 -20.60
N ASP A 185 8.02 29.01 -21.82
CA ASP A 185 8.35 30.04 -22.80
C ASP A 185 7.04 30.64 -23.37
N VAL A 186 6.99 31.96 -23.57
CA VAL A 186 5.79 32.67 -24.10
C VAL A 186 5.27 32.03 -25.41
N GLY A 187 6.17 31.51 -26.25
CA GLY A 187 5.82 30.83 -27.49
C GLY A 187 5.06 29.50 -27.32
N GLN A 188 5.06 28.90 -26.13
CA GLN A 188 4.32 27.67 -25.80
C GLN A 188 2.88 27.95 -25.36
N ILE A 189 2.56 29.18 -24.91
CA ILE A 189 1.24 29.54 -24.38
C ILE A 189 0.09 29.37 -25.39
N PRO A 190 0.25 29.65 -26.70
CA PRO A 190 -0.77 29.30 -27.68
C PRO A 190 -1.09 27.79 -27.69
N ASN A 191 -0.06 26.93 -27.66
CA ASN A 191 -0.25 25.48 -27.65
C ASN A 191 -0.83 24.97 -26.31
N LEU A 192 -0.58 25.68 -25.20
CA LEU A 192 -1.18 25.36 -23.90
C LEU A 192 -2.68 25.68 -23.88
N LYS A 193 -3.09 26.80 -24.49
CA LYS A 193 -4.51 27.12 -24.68
C LYS A 193 -5.19 26.13 -25.62
N GLU A 194 -4.50 25.69 -26.67
CA GLU A 194 -4.98 24.60 -27.55
C GLU A 194 -5.12 23.27 -26.80
N PHE A 195 -4.17 22.89 -25.95
CA PHE A 195 -4.27 21.69 -25.10
C PHE A 195 -5.50 21.74 -24.20
N ALA A 196 -5.65 22.80 -23.40
CA ALA A 196 -6.73 22.95 -22.44
C ALA A 196 -8.11 23.04 -23.13
N SER A 197 -8.21 23.82 -24.20
CA SER A 197 -9.46 23.97 -24.98
C SER A 197 -9.86 22.69 -25.71
N HIS A 198 -8.91 21.99 -26.35
CA HIS A 198 -9.19 20.73 -27.05
C HIS A 198 -9.54 19.61 -26.09
N LEU A 199 -8.90 19.53 -24.93
CA LEU A 199 -9.27 18.58 -23.87
C LEU A 199 -10.69 18.83 -23.40
N THR A 200 -11.05 20.08 -23.06
CA THR A 200 -12.39 20.47 -22.60
C THR A 200 -13.46 20.11 -23.64
N GLN A 201 -13.25 20.47 -24.91
CA GLN A 201 -14.18 20.15 -26.00
C GLN A 201 -14.31 18.64 -26.26
N THR A 202 -13.19 17.90 -26.22
CA THR A 202 -13.17 16.44 -26.43
C THR A 202 -13.84 15.71 -25.27
N MET A 203 -13.57 16.12 -24.03
CA MET A 203 -14.25 15.62 -22.83
C MET A 203 -15.78 15.80 -22.97
N HIS A 204 -16.26 17.00 -23.27
CA HIS A 204 -17.70 17.24 -23.47
C HIS A 204 -18.31 16.43 -24.61
N SER A 205 -17.57 16.20 -25.69
CA SER A 205 -18.06 15.43 -26.84
C SER A 205 -18.14 13.92 -26.56
N LEU A 206 -17.30 13.38 -25.69
CA LEU A 206 -17.26 11.94 -25.37
C LEU A 206 -18.06 11.60 -24.10
N LEU A 207 -18.08 12.52 -23.13
CA LEU A 207 -18.72 12.39 -21.83
C LEU A 207 -19.48 13.69 -21.49
N PRO A 208 -20.75 13.83 -21.89
CA PRO A 208 -21.53 15.04 -21.65
C PRO A 208 -21.65 15.37 -20.15
N GLY A 209 -21.32 16.62 -19.78
CA GLY A 209 -21.29 17.06 -18.37
C GLY A 209 -20.03 16.66 -17.60
N SER A 210 -18.97 16.24 -18.30
CA SER A 210 -17.60 16.20 -17.78
C SER A 210 -17.08 17.58 -17.36
N LEU A 211 -15.92 17.63 -16.71
CA LEU A 211 -15.28 18.88 -16.26
C LEU A 211 -13.77 18.87 -16.52
N VAL A 212 -13.25 19.98 -17.03
CA VAL A 212 -11.83 20.32 -17.07
C VAL A 212 -11.63 21.60 -16.28
N ILE A 213 -10.96 21.52 -15.13
CA ILE A 213 -10.72 22.66 -14.24
C ILE A 213 -9.25 23.07 -14.34
N TRP A 214 -9.00 24.38 -14.45
CA TRP A 214 -7.64 24.95 -14.48
C TRP A 214 -7.17 25.29 -13.06
N TYR A 215 -5.95 24.87 -12.67
CA TYR A 215 -5.33 25.35 -11.43
C TYR A 215 -4.54 26.63 -11.66
N ASP A 216 -4.73 27.60 -10.76
CA ASP A 216 -4.16 28.94 -10.75
C ASP A 216 -2.63 28.97 -10.60
N SER A 217 -1.92 28.65 -11.68
CA SER A 217 -0.48 28.32 -11.71
C SER A 217 0.31 29.16 -12.73
N VAL A 218 0.36 28.72 -14.00
CA VAL A 218 1.04 29.46 -15.08
C VAL A 218 0.14 30.53 -15.68
N THR A 219 0.70 31.72 -15.85
CA THR A 219 0.06 32.91 -16.41
C THR A 219 0.05 32.90 -17.94
N ILE A 220 -0.74 33.78 -18.57
CA ILE A 220 -0.67 34.01 -20.03
C ILE A 220 0.69 34.51 -20.53
N ASP A 221 1.55 35.01 -19.65
CA ASP A 221 2.91 35.45 -19.95
C ASP A 221 3.95 34.31 -19.78
N GLY A 222 3.50 33.10 -19.42
CA GLY A 222 4.35 31.93 -19.18
C GLY A 222 5.07 31.92 -17.83
N ASP A 223 4.98 32.98 -17.04
CA ASP A 223 5.43 32.97 -15.65
C ASP A 223 4.56 32.06 -14.77
N LEU A 224 5.22 31.27 -13.90
CA LEU A 224 4.58 30.55 -12.81
C LEU A 224 4.43 31.52 -11.62
N ASP A 225 3.20 31.95 -11.34
CA ASP A 225 2.88 33.04 -10.42
C ASP A 225 1.42 32.92 -9.94
N TRP A 226 1.19 32.15 -8.86
CA TRP A 226 -0.15 31.90 -8.31
C TRP A 226 -0.86 33.20 -7.92
N GLN A 227 -1.92 33.53 -8.65
CA GLN A 227 -2.60 34.82 -8.51
C GLN A 227 -3.50 34.91 -7.26
N ASN A 228 -3.98 33.77 -6.77
CA ASN A 228 -4.95 33.61 -5.67
C ASN A 228 -6.34 34.21 -5.96
N GLN A 229 -6.63 34.57 -7.21
CA GLN A 229 -7.91 35.12 -7.64
C GLN A 229 -8.03 35.03 -9.17
N LEU A 230 -9.26 35.03 -9.70
CA LEU A 230 -9.48 35.23 -11.13
C LEU A 230 -9.11 36.68 -11.51
N ASN A 231 -8.19 36.85 -12.46
CA ASN A 231 -7.81 38.15 -13.04
C ASN A 231 -7.31 37.99 -14.49
N ASP A 232 -6.95 39.08 -15.15
CA ASP A 232 -6.56 39.08 -16.56
C ASP A 232 -5.40 38.13 -16.91
N LYS A 233 -4.54 37.74 -15.95
CA LYS A 233 -3.43 36.80 -16.17
C LYS A 233 -3.85 35.32 -16.29
N ASN A 234 -4.97 34.92 -15.69
CA ASN A 234 -5.49 33.53 -15.71
C ASN A 234 -6.88 33.40 -16.36
N LYS A 235 -7.63 34.50 -16.49
CA LYS A 235 -8.96 34.50 -17.13
C LYS A 235 -8.99 33.83 -18.51
N PRO A 236 -7.98 33.98 -19.40
CA PRO A 236 -7.98 33.28 -20.68
C PRO A 236 -7.85 31.74 -20.60
N PHE A 237 -7.50 31.16 -19.45
CA PHE A 237 -7.59 29.72 -19.19
C PHE A 237 -8.96 29.36 -18.60
N PHE A 238 -9.48 30.15 -17.66
CA PHE A 238 -10.86 30.03 -17.15
C PHE A 238 -11.91 30.09 -18.27
N ASP A 239 -11.72 30.95 -19.29
CA ASP A 239 -12.66 31.12 -20.40
C ASP A 239 -12.70 29.92 -21.38
N ILE A 240 -11.70 29.04 -21.36
CA ILE A 240 -11.59 27.85 -22.23
C ILE A 240 -11.73 26.52 -21.48
N CYS A 241 -11.89 26.57 -20.16
CA CYS A 241 -12.10 25.45 -19.25
C CYS A 241 -13.42 25.61 -18.49
N ASP A 242 -13.85 24.57 -17.79
CA ASP A 242 -15.14 24.55 -17.07
C ASP A 242 -15.09 25.27 -15.72
N GLY A 243 -13.89 25.54 -15.22
CA GLY A 243 -13.69 26.41 -14.07
C GLY A 243 -12.23 26.67 -13.76
N ILE A 244 -12.00 27.42 -12.68
CA ILE A 244 -10.68 27.69 -12.13
C ILE A 244 -10.64 27.36 -10.64
N PHE A 245 -9.60 26.67 -10.21
CA PHE A 245 -9.21 26.51 -8.82
C PHE A 245 -8.19 27.60 -8.50
N ALA A 246 -8.62 28.66 -7.81
CA ALA A 246 -7.76 29.75 -7.34
C ALA A 246 -6.91 29.32 -6.14
N ASN A 247 -5.62 29.67 -6.12
CA ASN A 247 -4.71 29.25 -5.07
C ASN A 247 -5.11 29.82 -3.70
N TYR A 248 -4.81 29.09 -2.63
CA TYR A 248 -5.36 29.29 -1.28
C TYR A 248 -4.83 30.53 -0.52
N SER A 249 -3.87 31.30 -1.05
CA SER A 249 -3.30 32.49 -0.39
C SER A 249 -4.05 33.79 -0.73
N TRP A 250 -5.38 33.74 -0.75
CA TRP A 250 -6.26 34.86 -1.11
C TRP A 250 -6.60 35.78 0.08
N LYS A 251 -7.19 36.95 -0.21
CA LYS A 251 -7.60 37.96 0.78
C LYS A 251 -9.13 38.14 0.78
N GLU A 252 -9.68 38.70 1.87
CA GLU A 252 -11.14 38.82 2.08
C GLU A 252 -11.91 39.37 0.86
N ASP A 253 -11.34 40.29 0.08
CA ASP A 253 -11.98 40.89 -1.10
C ASP A 253 -11.83 40.09 -2.40
N TYR A 254 -10.92 39.11 -2.46
CA TYR A 254 -10.58 38.35 -3.67
C TYR A 254 -11.73 37.44 -4.17
N PRO A 255 -12.52 36.73 -3.31
CA PRO A 255 -13.70 36.00 -3.76
C PRO A 255 -14.68 36.90 -4.52
N LYS A 256 -15.04 38.04 -3.92
CA LYS A 256 -15.92 39.06 -4.53
C LYS A 256 -15.38 39.66 -5.83
N LEU A 257 -14.07 39.95 -5.90
CA LEU A 257 -13.44 40.45 -7.12
C LEU A 257 -13.46 39.41 -8.23
N SER A 258 -13.20 38.14 -7.89
CA SER A 258 -13.27 37.01 -8.82
C SER A 258 -14.69 36.79 -9.33
N ALA A 259 -15.70 36.82 -8.44
CA ALA A 259 -17.12 36.75 -8.78
C ALA A 259 -17.51 37.81 -9.82
N LYS A 260 -17.09 39.06 -9.58
CA LYS A 260 -17.37 40.20 -10.47
C LYS A 260 -16.73 40.03 -11.85
N LEU A 261 -15.54 39.43 -11.94
CA LEU A 261 -14.85 39.21 -13.21
C LEU A 261 -15.36 37.97 -13.97
N ALA A 262 -15.83 36.95 -13.25
CA ALA A 262 -16.44 35.75 -13.81
C ALA A 262 -17.87 35.99 -14.34
N GLY A 263 -18.58 36.97 -13.78
CA GLY A 263 -19.96 37.29 -14.18
C GLY A 263 -20.91 36.12 -13.89
N ASP A 264 -21.66 35.68 -14.90
CA ASP A 264 -22.59 34.56 -14.77
C ASP A 264 -21.89 33.24 -14.42
N ARG A 265 -20.59 33.10 -14.74
CA ARG A 265 -19.76 31.93 -14.41
C ARG A 265 -19.11 32.00 -13.01
N LYS A 266 -19.58 32.87 -12.10
CA LYS A 266 -19.02 33.01 -10.73
C LYS A 266 -18.91 31.68 -9.95
N PHE A 267 -19.83 30.73 -10.15
CA PHE A 267 -19.77 29.42 -9.49
C PHE A 267 -18.67 28.50 -10.04
N ASP A 268 -18.15 28.80 -11.23
CA ASP A 268 -17.00 28.11 -11.84
C ASP A 268 -15.65 28.59 -11.29
N VAL A 269 -15.65 29.62 -10.43
CA VAL A 269 -14.50 30.00 -9.62
C VAL A 269 -14.56 29.25 -8.29
N TYR A 270 -13.55 28.42 -8.03
CA TYR A 270 -13.36 27.70 -6.78
C TYR A 270 -12.20 28.33 -5.99
N MET A 271 -12.50 28.98 -4.87
CA MET A 271 -11.49 29.58 -4.00
C MET A 271 -10.86 28.53 -3.10
N GLY A 272 -9.54 28.34 -3.20
CA GLY A 272 -8.80 27.31 -2.48
C GLY A 272 -8.75 27.49 -0.97
N ILE A 273 -8.83 26.41 -0.21
CA ILE A 273 -8.70 26.39 1.25
C ILE A 273 -7.77 25.22 1.59
N ASP A 274 -6.54 25.48 2.03
CA ASP A 274 -5.66 24.41 2.50
C ASP A 274 -6.00 24.04 3.94
N VAL A 275 -6.43 22.79 4.17
CA VAL A 275 -6.84 22.32 5.49
C VAL A 275 -5.66 22.19 6.46
N PHE A 276 -4.41 22.11 5.99
CA PHE A 276 -3.25 22.27 6.87
C PHE A 276 -3.09 23.70 7.40
N GLY A 277 -3.72 24.69 6.77
CA GLY A 277 -3.73 26.11 7.15
C GLY A 277 -2.56 26.92 6.59
N ARG A 278 -1.80 26.39 5.62
CA ARG A 278 -0.63 27.08 5.03
C ARG A 278 -1.14 28.27 4.22
N ASN A 279 -0.86 29.49 4.69
CA ASN A 279 -1.25 30.76 4.06
C ASN A 279 -2.75 30.92 3.75
N THR A 280 -3.63 30.12 4.36
CA THR A 280 -5.07 30.13 4.08
C THR A 280 -5.79 31.23 4.86
N TYR A 281 -6.69 31.96 4.19
CA TYR A 281 -7.51 33.00 4.83
C TYR A 281 -8.35 32.41 5.98
N GLY A 282 -8.28 33.01 7.17
CA GLY A 282 -8.98 32.50 8.36
C GLY A 282 -8.37 31.24 8.99
N GLY A 283 -7.26 30.72 8.44
CA GLY A 283 -6.65 29.46 8.83
C GLY A 283 -7.29 28.23 8.16
N GLY A 284 -6.74 27.06 8.47
CA GLY A 284 -7.29 25.75 8.08
C GLY A 284 -7.77 24.98 9.31
N GLN A 285 -7.60 23.67 9.31
CA GLN A 285 -7.79 22.80 10.47
C GLN A 285 -9.20 23.00 11.07
N TRP A 286 -9.30 23.17 12.39
CA TRP A 286 -10.56 23.44 13.08
C TRP A 286 -11.17 24.84 12.82
N THR A 287 -10.55 25.71 12.01
CA THR A 287 -11.10 27.01 11.60
C THR A 287 -11.41 27.13 10.10
N THR A 288 -11.39 26.02 9.35
CA THR A 288 -11.74 25.96 7.92
C THR A 288 -13.08 26.63 7.57
N ASN A 289 -14.04 26.62 8.49
CA ASN A 289 -15.34 27.29 8.31
C ASN A 289 -15.23 28.81 8.10
N VAL A 290 -14.21 29.46 8.66
CA VAL A 290 -14.00 30.93 8.51
C VAL A 290 -13.77 31.30 7.04
N ALA A 291 -13.04 30.46 6.30
CA ALA A 291 -12.86 30.62 4.86
C ALA A 291 -14.16 30.35 4.09
N LEU A 292 -14.86 29.25 4.42
CA LEU A 292 -16.11 28.85 3.79
C LEU A 292 -17.20 29.91 3.92
N ASP A 293 -17.35 30.53 5.09
CA ASP A 293 -18.35 31.56 5.37
C ASP A 293 -18.14 32.81 4.49
N VAL A 294 -16.90 33.23 4.25
CA VAL A 294 -16.57 34.37 3.38
C VAL A 294 -16.80 34.01 1.90
N ILE A 295 -16.33 32.85 1.45
CA ILE A 295 -16.51 32.38 0.08
C ILE A 295 -18.00 32.27 -0.28
N LYS A 296 -18.81 31.68 0.62
CA LYS A 296 -20.25 31.52 0.45
C LYS A 296 -20.99 32.87 0.43
N LYS A 297 -20.60 33.81 1.30
CA LYS A 297 -21.15 35.16 1.37
C LYS A 297 -20.93 35.96 0.08
N ASP A 298 -19.78 35.77 -0.58
CA ASP A 298 -19.44 36.43 -1.84
C ASP A 298 -19.88 35.65 -3.10
N ASP A 299 -20.66 34.57 -2.91
CA ASP A 299 -21.41 33.85 -3.95
C ASP A 299 -20.54 33.21 -5.06
N VAL A 300 -19.41 32.63 -4.64
CA VAL A 300 -18.49 31.80 -5.45
C VAL A 300 -18.29 30.43 -4.80
N SER A 301 -17.66 29.49 -5.49
CA SER A 301 -17.44 28.12 -4.99
C SER A 301 -16.17 28.01 -4.13
N ALA A 302 -16.08 26.96 -3.31
CA ALA A 302 -14.91 26.63 -2.49
C ALA A 302 -14.19 25.38 -3.02
N ALA A 303 -12.86 25.35 -2.90
CA ALA A 303 -12.04 24.16 -3.12
C ALA A 303 -11.27 23.80 -1.84
N ILE A 304 -11.74 22.77 -1.13
CA ILE A 304 -11.09 22.23 0.07
C ILE A 304 -9.92 21.35 -0.34
N PHE A 305 -8.69 21.72 0.02
CA PHE A 305 -7.46 21.00 -0.31
C PHE A 305 -6.90 20.26 0.92
N ALA A 306 -6.45 19.02 0.70
CA ALA A 306 -5.80 18.17 1.70
C ALA A 306 -6.60 17.93 3.02
N PRO A 307 -7.91 17.58 2.99
CA PRO A 307 -8.67 17.22 4.20
C PRO A 307 -8.12 15.96 4.91
N GLY A 308 -7.22 15.20 4.24
CA GLY A 308 -6.42 14.12 4.83
C GLY A 308 -5.61 14.54 6.07
N TRP A 309 -5.42 15.84 6.30
CA TRP A 309 -4.89 16.41 7.56
C TRP A 309 -5.47 15.74 8.82
N LEU A 310 -6.78 15.48 8.87
CA LEU A 310 -7.46 14.84 10.02
C LEU A 310 -6.85 13.48 10.37
N TYR A 311 -6.54 12.71 9.32
CA TYR A 311 -5.98 11.37 9.40
C TYR A 311 -4.48 11.39 9.62
N GLU A 312 -3.75 12.17 8.82
CA GLU A 312 -2.29 12.28 8.88
C GLU A 312 -1.77 12.83 10.22
N THR A 313 -2.57 13.67 10.87
CA THR A 313 -2.23 14.24 12.20
C THR A 313 -2.90 13.53 13.36
N ASN A 314 -3.57 12.40 13.13
CA ASN A 314 -4.26 11.58 14.15
C ASN A 314 -5.12 12.43 15.11
N GLN A 315 -6.03 13.26 14.57
CA GLN A 315 -6.83 14.16 15.40
C GLN A 315 -7.66 13.38 16.45
N PRO A 316 -7.66 13.82 17.73
CA PRO A 316 -8.31 13.10 18.82
C PRO A 316 -9.84 13.27 18.83
N PRO A 317 -10.58 12.36 19.50
CA PRO A 317 -10.10 11.18 20.22
C PRO A 317 -9.74 10.00 19.28
N ASP A 318 -10.32 9.98 18.09
CA ASP A 318 -10.12 9.00 17.03
C ASP A 318 -10.51 9.61 15.67
N PHE A 319 -10.08 8.98 14.58
CA PHE A 319 -10.32 9.47 13.22
C PHE A 319 -11.82 9.60 12.86
N GLN A 320 -12.67 8.68 13.30
CA GLN A 320 -14.09 8.70 12.97
C GLN A 320 -14.78 9.88 13.65
N THR A 321 -14.58 10.03 14.96
CA THR A 321 -15.09 11.16 15.76
C THR A 321 -14.54 12.50 15.28
N ALA A 322 -13.23 12.60 15.03
CA ALA A 322 -12.60 13.83 14.56
C ALA A 322 -13.09 14.21 13.15
N GLN A 323 -13.21 13.25 12.23
CA GLN A 323 -13.72 13.50 10.89
C GLN A 323 -15.18 13.99 10.93
N ASN A 324 -16.04 13.34 11.71
CA ASN A 324 -17.44 13.76 11.89
C ASN A 324 -17.55 15.19 12.44
N ARG A 325 -16.76 15.52 13.48
CA ARG A 325 -16.71 16.89 14.05
C ARG A 325 -16.25 17.93 13.02
N TRP A 326 -15.26 17.59 12.20
CA TRP A 326 -14.71 18.51 11.21
C TRP A 326 -15.64 18.76 10.02
N TRP A 327 -16.25 17.71 9.45
CA TRP A 327 -17.24 17.89 8.39
C TRP A 327 -18.52 18.55 8.89
N SER A 328 -18.87 18.44 10.18
CA SER A 328 -19.93 19.26 10.78
C SER A 328 -19.64 20.77 10.68
N LEU A 329 -18.38 21.20 10.66
CA LEU A 329 -18.03 22.61 10.38
C LEU A 329 -18.36 22.98 8.93
N VAL A 330 -18.03 22.11 7.98
CA VAL A 330 -18.37 22.28 6.55
C VAL A 330 -19.89 22.30 6.36
N GLU A 331 -20.63 21.41 7.02
CA GLU A 331 -22.10 21.38 6.99
C GLU A 331 -22.73 22.65 7.57
N LYS A 332 -22.23 23.13 8.72
CA LYS A 332 -22.73 24.37 9.37
C LYS A 332 -22.53 25.61 8.49
N SER A 333 -21.39 25.72 7.81
CA SER A 333 -21.13 26.82 6.87
C SER A 333 -21.85 26.66 5.54
N TRP A 334 -21.73 25.50 4.90
CA TRP A 334 -22.15 25.31 3.51
C TRP A 334 -23.57 24.75 3.35
N GLY A 335 -23.98 23.86 4.25
CA GLY A 335 -25.24 23.11 4.17
C GLY A 335 -25.12 21.84 3.32
N ILE A 336 -26.13 20.97 3.44
CA ILE A 336 -26.25 19.73 2.67
C ILE A 336 -26.49 20.07 1.18
N VAL A 337 -25.73 19.43 0.29
CA VAL A 337 -25.83 19.62 -1.17
C VAL A 337 -26.39 18.41 -1.93
N GLN A 338 -26.38 17.21 -1.32
CA GLN A 338 -27.06 16.02 -1.84
C GLN A 338 -28.04 15.43 -0.82
N ASN A 339 -29.30 15.33 -1.23
CA ASN A 339 -30.34 14.58 -0.52
C ASN A 339 -30.46 13.16 -1.10
N TYR A 340 -30.83 12.18 -0.29
CA TYR A 340 -31.12 10.80 -0.69
C TYR A 340 -32.04 10.10 0.32
N PRO A 341 -32.98 9.23 -0.11
CA PRO A 341 -33.22 8.78 -1.49
C PRO A 341 -33.78 9.85 -2.43
N LYS A 342 -33.30 9.83 -3.68
CA LYS A 342 -33.86 10.53 -4.86
C LYS A 342 -34.48 9.56 -5.89
N VAL A 343 -33.91 8.35 -5.98
CA VAL A 343 -34.27 7.30 -6.94
C VAL A 343 -34.39 5.95 -6.23
N LEU A 344 -35.03 4.98 -6.88
CA LEU A 344 -35.22 3.62 -6.38
C LEU A 344 -34.57 2.58 -7.32
N PRO A 345 -34.05 1.46 -6.79
CA PRO A 345 -33.99 1.10 -5.37
C PRO A 345 -33.00 1.97 -4.58
N PHE A 346 -33.27 2.13 -3.29
CA PHE A 346 -32.35 2.73 -2.32
C PHE A 346 -31.97 1.66 -1.29
N TYR A 347 -30.69 1.60 -0.95
CA TYR A 347 -30.15 0.66 0.02
C TYR A 347 -29.02 1.31 0.84
N SER A 348 -29.09 1.15 2.16
CA SER A 348 -28.00 1.46 3.08
C SER A 348 -27.86 0.38 4.13
N ASN A 349 -26.63 -0.10 4.32
CA ASN A 349 -26.19 -0.93 5.46
C ASN A 349 -25.16 -0.18 6.33
N PHE A 350 -24.99 1.13 6.11
CA PHE A 350 -24.11 2.00 6.88
C PHE A 350 -22.60 1.67 6.80
N ASP A 351 -22.15 0.71 5.96
CA ASP A 351 -20.73 0.45 5.68
C ASP A 351 -20.01 1.76 5.30
N GLN A 352 -18.92 2.12 5.98
CA GLN A 352 -18.10 3.30 5.63
C GLN A 352 -16.93 2.98 4.68
N GLY A 353 -16.82 1.73 4.25
CA GLY A 353 -15.74 1.25 3.38
C GLY A 353 -14.61 0.53 4.12
N HIS A 354 -14.76 0.28 5.41
CA HIS A 354 -13.92 -0.60 6.22
C HIS A 354 -14.75 -1.32 7.29
N GLY A 355 -14.15 -2.32 7.96
CA GLY A 355 -14.75 -2.99 9.10
C GLY A 355 -13.82 -4.01 9.76
N TYR A 356 -14.25 -4.56 10.92
CA TYR A 356 -13.52 -5.60 11.65
C TYR A 356 -14.02 -7.02 11.33
N HIS A 357 -15.19 -7.13 10.68
CA HIS A 357 -15.82 -8.37 10.24
C HIS A 357 -16.70 -8.08 9.00
N ILE A 358 -17.22 -9.14 8.39
CA ILE A 358 -18.24 -9.08 7.33
C ILE A 358 -19.37 -10.03 7.70
N SER A 359 -20.59 -9.52 7.77
CA SER A 359 -21.82 -10.30 8.01
C SER A 359 -22.71 -10.36 6.77
N ILE A 360 -23.55 -11.39 6.70
CA ILE A 360 -24.58 -11.61 5.67
C ILE A 360 -25.82 -12.21 6.34
N ASP A 361 -26.99 -11.57 6.18
CA ASP A 361 -28.23 -11.91 6.89
C ASP A 361 -28.04 -12.06 8.44
N GLY A 362 -27.15 -11.23 9.00
CA GLY A 362 -26.79 -11.19 10.41
C GLY A 362 -25.75 -12.22 10.86
N ALA A 363 -25.36 -13.16 10.01
CA ALA A 363 -24.36 -14.18 10.31
C ALA A 363 -22.97 -13.72 9.86
N GLU A 364 -21.96 -13.86 10.73
CA GLU A 364 -20.56 -13.57 10.38
C GLU A 364 -20.09 -14.50 9.25
N ALA A 365 -19.74 -13.91 8.11
CA ALA A 365 -19.14 -14.58 6.96
C ALA A 365 -17.61 -14.54 6.99
N SER A 366 -17.02 -13.54 7.67
CA SER A 366 -15.60 -13.43 7.95
C SER A 366 -15.34 -12.56 9.19
N SER A 367 -14.42 -12.98 10.05
CA SER A 367 -13.88 -12.22 11.19
C SER A 367 -12.62 -11.42 10.86
N SER A 368 -12.23 -11.36 9.57
CA SER A 368 -11.08 -10.58 9.13
C SER A 368 -11.43 -9.10 9.02
N THR A 369 -10.47 -8.25 9.41
CA THR A 369 -10.49 -6.82 9.09
C THR A 369 -10.43 -6.60 7.58
N TRP A 370 -11.07 -5.54 7.10
CA TRP A 370 -11.12 -5.23 5.68
C TRP A 370 -11.25 -3.73 5.42
N ASN A 371 -10.81 -3.30 4.24
CA ASN A 371 -11.15 -2.01 3.66
C ASN A 371 -11.38 -2.12 2.14
N ASN A 372 -12.49 -1.58 1.65
CA ASN A 372 -12.73 -1.29 0.24
C ASN A 372 -13.80 -0.19 0.17
N ILE A 373 -13.41 1.03 -0.18
CA ILE A 373 -14.32 2.19 -0.18
C ILE A 373 -15.51 1.96 -1.13
N SER A 374 -15.35 1.16 -2.20
CA SER A 374 -16.45 0.78 -3.10
C SER A 374 -17.67 0.15 -2.40
N SER A 375 -17.47 -0.47 -1.23
CA SER A 375 -18.53 -1.08 -0.43
C SER A 375 -19.38 -0.07 0.34
N GLN A 376 -18.96 1.21 0.43
CA GLN A 376 -19.65 2.23 1.22
C GLN A 376 -21.04 2.55 0.66
N THR A 377 -22.10 2.26 1.42
CA THR A 377 -23.48 2.61 1.04
C THR A 377 -23.88 4.00 1.54
N PHE A 378 -25.11 4.45 1.25
CA PHE A 378 -25.57 5.81 1.62
C PHE A 378 -25.48 6.08 3.12
N GLN A 379 -24.92 7.22 3.49
CA GLN A 379 -24.52 7.52 4.87
C GLN A 379 -25.53 8.40 5.62
N PRO A 380 -25.78 8.14 6.91
CA PRO A 380 -26.83 8.83 7.67
C PRO A 380 -26.39 10.22 8.15
N PHE A 381 -27.32 11.18 8.19
CA PHE A 381 -27.08 12.56 8.66
C PHE A 381 -27.14 12.63 10.20
N LEU A 382 -26.16 12.02 10.88
CA LEU A 382 -26.10 12.00 12.34
C LEU A 382 -25.62 13.34 12.93
N GLU A 383 -26.37 13.87 13.90
CA GLU A 383 -25.96 15.04 14.69
C GLU A 383 -25.08 14.60 15.85
N TYR A 384 -23.77 14.89 15.77
CA TYR A 384 -22.81 14.61 16.82
C TYR A 384 -22.79 15.76 17.83
N ALA A 385 -23.12 15.44 19.08
CA ALA A 385 -23.15 16.43 20.15
C ALA A 385 -21.75 16.74 20.71
N ASP A 386 -21.54 17.99 21.13
CA ASP A 386 -20.39 18.37 21.93
C ASP A 386 -20.48 17.72 23.33
N GLU A 387 -19.34 17.44 23.97
CA GLU A 387 -19.17 16.71 25.25
C GLU A 387 -19.86 17.36 26.48
N SER A 388 -20.68 18.39 26.28
CA SER A 388 -21.38 19.16 27.30
C SER A 388 -22.90 18.91 27.39
N THR A 389 -23.50 18.12 26.49
CA THR A 389 -24.94 17.78 26.56
C THR A 389 -25.20 16.38 27.11
N SER A 390 -26.04 16.32 28.15
CA SER A 390 -26.54 15.09 28.78
C SER A 390 -27.53 14.34 27.86
N ASN A 391 -27.04 13.72 26.79
CA ASN A 391 -27.86 12.94 25.87
C ASN A 391 -28.33 11.63 26.50
N THR A 392 -29.62 11.33 26.35
CA THR A 392 -30.22 10.08 26.84
C THR A 392 -29.90 8.88 25.95
N ILE A 393 -29.89 9.06 24.63
CA ILE A 393 -29.49 8.04 23.65
C ILE A 393 -28.39 8.61 22.76
N GLU A 394 -27.31 7.85 22.63
CA GLU A 394 -26.22 8.05 21.68
C GLU A 394 -26.50 7.21 20.41
N VAL A 395 -26.11 7.75 19.25
CA VAL A 395 -26.24 7.08 17.95
C VAL A 395 -24.95 7.26 17.16
N HIS A 396 -24.35 6.15 16.74
CA HIS A 396 -23.13 6.13 15.94
C HIS A 396 -23.13 4.93 14.97
N VAL A 397 -22.28 5.00 13.95
CA VAL A 397 -21.98 3.85 13.07
C VAL A 397 -20.94 2.97 13.78
N ASP A 398 -21.29 1.72 14.07
CA ASP A 398 -20.43 0.75 14.75
C ASP A 398 -19.93 -0.32 13.76
N PHE A 399 -18.62 -0.63 13.84
CA PHE A 399 -17.93 -1.64 13.03
C PHE A 399 -17.47 -2.87 13.83
N LYS A 400 -17.77 -2.92 15.13
CA LYS A 400 -17.40 -3.98 16.07
C LYS A 400 -18.62 -4.75 16.58
N GLU A 401 -19.76 -4.08 16.71
CA GLU A 401 -21.04 -4.77 16.94
C GLU A 401 -21.42 -5.60 15.70
N ALA A 402 -22.01 -6.77 15.92
CA ALA A 402 -22.40 -7.66 14.84
C ALA A 402 -23.43 -7.00 13.92
N SER A 403 -23.05 -6.79 12.65
CA SER A 403 -23.85 -6.18 11.59
C SER A 403 -24.84 -7.16 10.95
N PHE A 404 -25.85 -6.63 10.24
CA PHE A 404 -26.75 -7.48 9.43
C PHE A 404 -26.16 -7.83 8.07
N SER A 405 -25.51 -6.86 7.41
CA SER A 405 -24.93 -7.00 6.08
C SER A 405 -23.70 -6.11 5.99
N GLY A 406 -22.56 -6.61 5.52
CA GLY A 406 -21.30 -5.86 5.53
C GLY A 406 -20.65 -5.80 6.92
N GLY A 407 -19.85 -4.77 7.19
CA GLY A 407 -19.16 -4.57 8.48
C GLY A 407 -19.81 -3.50 9.38
N GLY A 408 -20.59 -2.57 8.81
CA GLY A 408 -21.24 -1.49 9.54
C GLY A 408 -22.66 -1.80 10.04
N ASN A 409 -23.11 -1.02 11.02
CA ASN A 409 -24.50 -0.89 11.45
C ASN A 409 -24.71 0.46 12.15
N LEU A 410 -25.96 0.85 12.42
CA LEU A 410 -26.27 1.95 13.32
C LEU A 410 -26.66 1.42 14.71
N THR A 411 -25.86 1.75 15.72
CA THR A 411 -26.11 1.37 17.12
C THR A 411 -26.74 2.54 17.88
N PHE A 412 -27.78 2.23 18.65
CA PHE A 412 -28.55 3.16 19.49
C PHE A 412 -28.43 2.69 20.95
N LYS A 413 -27.74 3.46 21.78
CA LYS A 413 -27.38 3.04 23.15
C LYS A 413 -27.55 4.17 24.16
N GLY A 414 -28.02 3.85 25.36
CA GLY A 414 -28.10 4.81 26.47
C GLY A 414 -29.19 4.46 27.46
N THR A 415 -29.91 5.46 27.94
CA THR A 415 -31.04 5.32 28.86
C THR A 415 -32.32 5.95 28.28
N LEU A 416 -33.45 5.26 28.44
CA LEU A 416 -34.76 5.74 28.01
C LEU A 416 -35.83 5.35 29.03
N GLU A 417 -36.56 6.33 29.54
CA GLU A 417 -37.67 6.12 30.47
C GLU A 417 -38.86 5.40 29.78
N ALA A 418 -39.66 4.65 30.56
CA ALA A 418 -40.72 3.76 30.05
C ALA A 418 -41.88 4.45 29.29
N LYS A 419 -41.93 5.78 29.26
CA LYS A 419 -42.88 6.59 28.46
C LYS A 419 -42.20 7.61 27.55
N ALA A 420 -40.86 7.66 27.56
CA ALA A 420 -40.11 8.55 26.70
C ALA A 420 -39.95 7.95 25.29
N SER A 421 -39.64 8.82 24.34
CA SER A 421 -39.31 8.45 22.96
C SER A 421 -38.19 9.34 22.49
N PHE A 422 -37.10 8.76 22.00
CA PHE A 422 -36.03 9.46 21.31
C PHE A 422 -36.22 9.34 19.80
N SER A 423 -35.82 10.35 19.04
CA SER A 423 -35.87 10.32 17.58
C SER A 423 -34.69 11.08 17.00
N THR A 424 -34.08 10.55 15.95
CA THR A 424 -32.99 11.21 15.22
C THR A 424 -33.21 11.08 13.70
N ARG A 425 -32.76 12.09 12.95
CA ARG A 425 -32.85 12.09 11.49
C ARG A 425 -31.78 11.17 10.92
N LEU A 426 -32.16 10.27 10.01
CA LEU A 426 -31.23 9.41 9.28
C LEU A 426 -31.00 9.93 7.87
N PHE A 427 -32.07 10.34 7.16
CA PHE A 427 -32.02 10.70 5.74
C PHE A 427 -32.91 11.90 5.42
N LEU A 428 -32.42 12.82 4.58
CA LEU A 428 -33.24 13.82 3.88
C LEU A 428 -33.49 13.34 2.45
N ALA A 429 -34.76 13.18 2.10
CA ALA A 429 -35.20 12.55 0.87
C ALA A 429 -35.82 13.56 -0.11
N GLU A 430 -35.80 13.20 -1.39
CA GLU A 430 -36.50 13.90 -2.49
C GLU A 430 -37.20 12.85 -3.37
N LEU A 431 -37.82 11.85 -2.74
CA LEU A 431 -38.39 10.70 -3.43
C LEU A 431 -39.89 10.92 -3.69
N HIS A 432 -40.25 11.16 -4.95
CA HIS A 432 -41.64 11.33 -5.37
C HIS A 432 -42.43 10.01 -5.30
N MET A 433 -43.58 10.03 -4.64
CA MET A 433 -44.45 8.87 -4.46
C MET A 433 -45.47 8.79 -5.60
N GLY A 434 -45.35 7.76 -6.43
CA GLY A 434 -46.21 7.54 -7.59
C GLY A 434 -47.53 6.83 -7.28
N ASN A 435 -48.19 6.34 -8.34
CA ASN A 435 -49.43 5.56 -8.25
C ASN A 435 -49.24 4.15 -7.66
N LEU A 436 -48.02 3.60 -7.70
CA LEU A 436 -47.71 2.27 -7.16
C LEU A 436 -47.23 2.39 -5.71
N PRO A 437 -47.55 1.40 -4.84
CA PRO A 437 -47.00 1.35 -3.50
C PRO A 437 -45.47 1.25 -3.51
N VAL A 438 -44.83 1.95 -2.59
CA VAL A 438 -43.39 1.86 -2.33
C VAL A 438 -43.18 0.96 -1.11
N HIS A 439 -42.28 0.00 -1.22
CA HIS A 439 -41.93 -0.93 -0.16
C HIS A 439 -40.77 -0.38 0.67
N PHE A 440 -40.90 -0.47 1.99
CA PHE A 440 -39.92 -0.04 2.98
C PHE A 440 -39.56 -1.24 3.84
N THR A 441 -38.28 -1.61 3.85
CA THR A 441 -37.77 -2.78 4.58
C THR A 441 -36.58 -2.37 5.42
N TYR A 442 -36.49 -2.84 6.67
CA TYR A 442 -35.33 -2.61 7.53
C TYR A 442 -35.07 -3.79 8.46
N SER A 443 -33.80 -4.12 8.69
CA SER A 443 -33.38 -5.12 9.67
C SER A 443 -33.06 -4.48 11.02
N VAL A 444 -33.56 -5.08 12.10
CA VAL A 444 -33.39 -4.59 13.47
C VAL A 444 -33.07 -5.73 14.43
N LYS A 445 -32.18 -5.46 15.38
CA LYS A 445 -31.87 -6.26 16.56
C LYS A 445 -32.09 -5.37 17.79
N SER A 446 -32.67 -5.89 18.88
CA SER A 446 -32.97 -5.07 20.08
C SER A 446 -32.93 -5.92 21.34
N GLU A 447 -32.57 -5.30 22.46
CA GLU A 447 -32.44 -6.00 23.75
C GLU A 447 -33.55 -5.64 24.74
N GLY A 448 -33.98 -6.64 25.51
CA GLY A 448 -34.98 -6.49 26.57
C GLY A 448 -36.33 -6.01 26.02
N ASN A 449 -36.75 -4.82 26.47
CA ASN A 449 -37.96 -4.16 25.98
C ASN A 449 -37.67 -2.92 25.11
N SER A 450 -36.44 -2.76 24.62
CA SER A 450 -36.07 -1.74 23.64
C SER A 450 -36.78 -2.00 22.30
N GLN A 451 -37.26 -0.96 21.64
CA GLN A 451 -37.96 -1.03 20.36
C GLN A 451 -37.51 0.11 19.45
N LEU A 452 -37.19 -0.23 18.21
CA LEU A 452 -36.76 0.71 17.17
C LEU A 452 -37.71 0.64 15.97
N GLY A 453 -38.21 1.81 15.58
CA GLY A 453 -39.05 2.00 14.39
C GLY A 453 -38.51 3.08 13.46
N LEU A 454 -39.11 3.22 12.28
CA LEU A 454 -38.79 4.29 11.32
C LEU A 454 -39.98 5.25 11.18
N SER A 455 -39.73 6.54 11.37
CA SER A 455 -40.68 7.60 11.03
C SER A 455 -40.39 8.15 9.65
N LEU A 456 -41.42 8.24 8.81
CA LEU A 456 -41.38 8.69 7.43
C LEU A 456 -42.19 9.97 7.29
N GLU A 457 -41.55 11.04 6.80
CA GLU A 457 -42.17 12.36 6.65
C GLU A 457 -42.41 12.69 5.18
N PHE A 458 -43.66 12.94 4.84
CA PHE A 458 -44.13 13.17 3.48
C PHE A 458 -44.71 14.58 3.35
N SER A 459 -44.43 15.26 2.23
CA SER A 459 -45.01 16.57 1.92
C SER A 459 -45.75 16.55 0.58
N SER A 460 -46.82 17.35 0.48
CA SER A 460 -47.52 17.62 -0.76
C SER A 460 -47.95 19.08 -0.78
N GLU A 461 -47.70 19.79 -1.88
CA GLU A 461 -48.07 21.21 -2.06
C GLU A 461 -49.57 21.46 -1.85
N THR A 462 -50.41 20.46 -2.11
CA THR A 462 -51.88 20.57 -2.06
C THR A 462 -52.50 19.94 -0.81
N GLN A 463 -51.81 19.01 -0.14
CA GLN A 463 -52.36 18.24 0.99
C GLN A 463 -51.60 18.42 2.31
N GLY A 464 -50.51 19.20 2.32
CA GLY A 464 -49.71 19.48 3.52
C GLY A 464 -48.67 18.39 3.84
N VAL A 465 -48.28 18.32 5.10
CA VAL A 465 -47.27 17.37 5.62
C VAL A 465 -47.97 16.23 6.37
N LYS A 466 -47.45 15.01 6.23
CA LYS A 466 -47.86 13.82 6.98
C LYS A 466 -46.66 13.08 7.55
N LYS A 467 -46.80 12.53 8.75
CA LYS A 467 -45.78 11.71 9.42
C LYS A 467 -46.35 10.34 9.75
N LEU A 468 -45.78 9.30 9.13
CA LEU A 468 -46.13 7.90 9.40
C LEU A 468 -45.05 7.27 10.27
N LEU A 469 -45.43 6.38 11.18
CA LEU A 469 -44.48 5.57 11.98
C LEU A 469 -44.60 4.09 11.62
N LEU A 470 -43.50 3.49 11.17
CA LEU A 470 -43.33 2.04 11.08
C LEU A 470 -42.85 1.51 12.43
N ALA A 471 -43.69 0.76 13.13
CA ALA A 471 -43.44 0.27 14.48
C ALA A 471 -43.72 -1.24 14.60
N PRO A 472 -42.81 -2.08 15.16
CA PRO A 472 -42.99 -3.54 15.25
C PRO A 472 -44.29 -4.06 15.90
N HIS A 473 -45.01 -3.22 16.64
CA HIS A 473 -46.26 -3.54 17.35
C HIS A 473 -47.18 -2.31 17.37
N GLU A 474 -48.48 -2.48 17.66
CA GLU A 474 -49.39 -1.33 17.88
C GLU A 474 -48.95 -0.48 19.08
N VAL A 475 -48.68 0.82 18.86
CA VAL A 475 -48.22 1.71 19.94
C VAL A 475 -49.18 2.89 20.17
N LYS A 476 -50.14 2.70 21.07
CA LYS A 476 -51.17 3.72 21.40
C LYS A 476 -50.60 5.07 21.89
N GLN A 477 -49.38 5.07 22.43
CA GLN A 477 -48.69 6.28 22.93
C GLN A 477 -48.31 7.28 21.82
N PHE A 478 -48.33 6.85 20.56
CA PHE A 478 -47.89 7.63 19.41
C PHE A 478 -49.02 8.22 18.56
N SER A 479 -50.28 7.94 18.92
CA SER A 479 -51.49 8.42 18.25
C SER A 479 -51.68 9.94 18.22
N SER A 480 -50.90 10.70 18.99
CA SER A 480 -50.87 12.18 18.98
C SER A 480 -49.63 12.79 18.34
N LYS A 481 -48.64 11.97 17.92
CA LYS A 481 -47.37 12.42 17.33
C LYS A 481 -47.25 12.13 15.83
N PHE A 482 -48.00 11.14 15.33
CA PHE A 482 -47.97 10.69 13.95
C PHE A 482 -49.41 10.57 13.44
N ASP A 483 -49.62 10.86 12.15
CA ASP A 483 -50.93 10.74 11.50
C ASP A 483 -51.38 9.28 11.40
N GLU A 484 -50.41 8.36 11.28
CA GLU A 484 -50.63 6.92 11.21
C GLU A 484 -49.47 6.14 11.85
N VAL A 485 -49.80 5.02 12.50
CA VAL A 485 -48.81 4.04 12.98
C VAL A 485 -49.10 2.72 12.29
N ILE A 486 -48.19 2.31 11.42
CA ILE A 486 -48.30 1.09 10.61
C ILE A 486 -47.44 0.01 11.29
N VAL A 487 -48.02 -1.17 11.49
CA VAL A 487 -47.30 -2.35 11.99
C VAL A 487 -46.72 -3.13 10.79
N PRO A 488 -45.39 -3.19 10.61
CA PRO A 488 -44.79 -3.93 9.49
C PRO A 488 -45.00 -5.43 9.60
N HIS A 489 -44.95 -6.11 8.47
CA HIS A 489 -44.85 -7.57 8.42
C HIS A 489 -43.44 -8.01 8.86
N GLN A 490 -43.36 -8.96 9.79
CA GLN A 490 -42.08 -9.49 10.27
C GLN A 490 -41.64 -10.71 9.46
N LEU A 491 -40.55 -10.56 8.70
CA LEU A 491 -39.94 -11.62 7.91
C LEU A 491 -38.79 -12.28 8.68
N ARG A 492 -38.64 -13.60 8.49
CA ARG A 492 -37.49 -14.39 8.96
C ARG A 492 -36.99 -15.27 7.82
N LYS A 493 -35.75 -15.07 7.38
CA LYS A 493 -35.08 -15.97 6.42
C LYS A 493 -34.57 -17.22 7.14
N PRO A 494 -34.51 -18.41 6.49
CA PRO A 494 -34.08 -19.66 7.14
C PRO A 494 -32.67 -19.64 7.73
N ASN A 495 -31.76 -18.86 7.13
CA ASN A 495 -30.34 -18.79 7.51
C ASN A 495 -30.00 -17.51 8.32
N MET A 496 -31.00 -16.71 8.70
CA MET A 496 -30.79 -15.44 9.41
C MET A 496 -30.28 -15.68 10.83
N ALA A 497 -29.32 -14.88 11.29
CA ALA A 497 -28.77 -15.05 12.63
C ALA A 497 -29.80 -14.73 13.75
N PRO A 498 -29.68 -15.38 14.93
CA PRO A 498 -30.61 -15.16 16.04
C PRO A 498 -30.64 -13.69 16.51
N GLY A 499 -31.83 -13.20 16.84
CA GLY A 499 -32.05 -11.86 17.38
C GLY A 499 -32.34 -10.77 16.34
N TRP A 500 -32.01 -11.01 15.07
CA TRP A 500 -32.44 -10.14 13.97
C TRP A 500 -33.91 -10.34 13.60
N VAL A 501 -34.56 -9.26 13.19
CA VAL A 501 -35.92 -9.24 12.63
C VAL A 501 -35.93 -8.31 11.43
N ILE A 502 -36.48 -8.75 10.30
CA ILE A 502 -36.72 -7.90 9.14
C ILE A 502 -38.15 -7.37 9.23
N GLN A 503 -38.32 -6.06 9.18
CA GLN A 503 -39.62 -5.37 9.19
C GLN A 503 -39.90 -4.89 7.76
N GLU A 504 -41.03 -5.30 7.15
CA GLU A 504 -41.44 -4.92 5.80
C GLU A 504 -42.80 -4.19 5.82
N SER A 505 -42.91 -3.07 5.13
CA SER A 505 -44.17 -2.34 4.93
C SER A 505 -44.32 -1.87 3.48
N SER A 506 -45.54 -1.56 3.08
CA SER A 506 -45.87 -1.04 1.74
C SER A 506 -46.77 0.18 1.88
N ILE A 507 -46.35 1.30 1.29
CA ILE A 507 -46.95 2.62 1.49
C ILE A 507 -47.36 3.21 0.15
N ALA A 508 -48.65 3.51 -0.01
CA ALA A 508 -49.20 4.18 -1.17
C ALA A 508 -49.61 5.61 -0.82
N MET A 509 -48.79 6.60 -1.22
CA MET A 509 -49.03 8.03 -0.95
C MET A 509 -48.90 8.88 -2.22
N ASN A 510 -49.71 8.55 -3.23
CA ASN A 510 -49.71 9.23 -4.52
C ASN A 510 -49.83 10.76 -4.36
N GLY A 511 -48.95 11.51 -5.04
CA GLY A 511 -48.93 12.98 -4.99
C GLY A 511 -48.24 13.59 -3.77
N TYR A 512 -47.54 12.78 -2.98
CA TYR A 512 -46.60 13.23 -1.96
C TYR A 512 -45.15 13.01 -2.40
N THR A 513 -44.22 13.69 -1.74
CA THR A 513 -42.78 13.41 -1.79
C THR A 513 -42.34 12.98 -0.40
N LEU A 514 -41.61 11.87 -0.29
CA LEU A 514 -40.90 11.52 0.95
C LEU A 514 -39.75 12.53 1.12
N THR A 515 -39.72 13.20 2.27
CA THR A 515 -38.80 14.31 2.58
C THR A 515 -37.81 14.00 3.70
N ALA A 516 -38.16 13.12 4.64
CA ALA A 516 -37.22 12.69 5.67
C ALA A 516 -37.53 11.29 6.20
N ILE A 517 -36.47 10.60 6.64
CA ILE A 517 -36.52 9.32 7.36
C ILE A 517 -35.83 9.54 8.71
N HIS A 518 -36.51 9.16 9.79
CA HIS A 518 -36.00 9.25 11.16
C HIS A 518 -36.04 7.87 11.83
N ALA A 519 -35.07 7.57 12.68
CA ALA A 519 -35.15 6.48 13.63
C ALA A 519 -35.97 6.93 14.86
N VAL A 520 -36.83 6.06 15.39
CA VAL A 520 -37.62 6.32 16.60
C VAL A 520 -37.37 5.20 17.62
N CYS A 521 -36.74 5.57 18.74
CA CYS A 521 -36.43 4.70 19.86
C CYS A 521 -37.51 4.83 20.94
N TYR A 522 -38.05 3.71 21.40
CA TYR A 522 -39.04 3.67 22.48
C TYR A 522 -38.99 2.32 23.23
N ARG A 523 -39.75 2.20 24.32
CA ARG A 523 -39.80 0.96 25.10
C ARG A 523 -41.18 0.33 25.06
N GLN A 524 -41.23 -0.99 24.91
CA GLN A 524 -42.45 -1.76 25.01
C GLN A 524 -42.93 -1.77 26.47
N GLN A 525 -44.18 -1.41 26.70
CA GLN A 525 -44.80 -1.54 28.01
C GLN A 525 -45.28 -2.98 28.23
N PRO A 526 -45.10 -3.56 29.43
CA PRO A 526 -45.60 -4.88 29.72
C PRO A 526 -47.13 -4.91 29.60
N GLU A 527 -47.66 -5.88 28.86
CA GLU A 527 -49.09 -6.14 28.86
C GLU A 527 -49.56 -6.41 30.28
N ARG A 528 -50.66 -5.77 30.71
CA ARG A 528 -51.33 -6.12 31.97
C ARG A 528 -51.98 -7.49 31.82
N SER A 529 -51.22 -8.55 32.07
CA SER A 529 -51.78 -9.87 32.33
C SER A 529 -52.72 -9.78 33.53
N VAL A 530 -53.96 -10.20 33.29
CA VAL A 530 -55.01 -10.25 34.32
C VAL A 530 -54.79 -11.52 35.14
N LEU A 531 -54.84 -11.39 36.48
CA LEU A 531 -54.54 -12.40 37.52
C LEU A 531 -53.02 -12.60 37.76
N THR A 532 -52.48 -12.58 38.97
CA THR A 532 -53.08 -12.70 40.33
C THR A 532 -52.48 -11.71 41.33
N SER A 533 -53.24 -11.41 42.39
CA SER A 533 -52.77 -10.63 43.53
C SER A 533 -51.94 -11.47 44.51
N GLN A 534 -50.62 -11.29 44.54
CA GLN A 534 -49.78 -11.24 45.76
C GLN A 534 -48.30 -11.03 45.45
N GLN A 535 -47.62 -10.25 46.31
CA GLN A 535 -46.15 -10.22 46.53
C GLN A 535 -45.22 -10.14 45.30
N SER A 536 -44.79 -8.92 44.96
CA SER A 536 -43.42 -8.49 45.31
C SER A 536 -43.18 -7.03 44.90
N SER A 537 -42.44 -6.30 45.72
CA SER A 537 -41.86 -5.00 45.35
C SER A 537 -40.55 -5.25 44.59
N THR A 538 -40.65 -5.72 43.34
CA THR A 538 -39.51 -5.87 42.45
C THR A 538 -39.32 -4.58 41.64
N THR A 539 -38.18 -3.94 41.90
CA THR A 539 -37.49 -2.91 41.10
C THR A 539 -38.10 -2.58 39.74
N GLU A 540 -38.40 -1.30 39.50
CA GLU A 540 -38.54 -0.77 38.14
C GLU A 540 -37.31 -1.19 37.33
N GLY A 541 -37.56 -1.85 36.18
CA GLY A 541 -36.50 -2.41 35.35
C GLY A 541 -35.56 -1.33 34.82
N SER A 542 -34.29 -1.69 34.62
CA SER A 542 -33.22 -0.73 34.28
C SER A 542 -33.61 0.26 33.18
N ALA A 543 -33.15 1.50 33.31
CA ALA A 543 -33.40 2.56 32.33
C ALA A 543 -32.73 2.28 30.97
N ASP A 544 -31.82 1.32 30.90
CA ASP A 544 -31.00 1.00 29.74
C ASP A 544 -31.83 0.72 28.48
N TYR A 545 -31.31 1.20 27.36
CA TYR A 545 -31.83 1.01 26.02
C TYR A 545 -30.69 0.56 25.09
N PHE A 546 -30.94 -0.48 24.30
CA PHE A 546 -30.01 -0.93 23.25
C PHE A 546 -30.79 -1.50 22.05
N ALA A 547 -30.49 -0.95 20.87
CA ALA A 547 -30.98 -1.45 19.58
C ALA A 547 -29.95 -1.20 18.47
N VAL A 548 -29.97 -2.05 17.45
CA VAL A 548 -29.12 -1.96 16.26
C VAL A 548 -30.01 -1.99 15.02
N LEU A 549 -29.78 -1.03 14.11
CA LEU A 549 -30.37 -0.99 12.78
C LEU A 549 -29.32 -1.48 11.77
N GLY A 550 -29.60 -2.60 11.12
CA GLY A 550 -28.64 -3.29 10.26
C GLY A 550 -28.63 -2.74 8.83
N ASP A 551 -29.81 -2.51 8.27
CA ASP A 551 -29.99 -1.93 6.94
C ASP A 551 -31.36 -1.23 6.78
N ILE A 552 -31.47 -0.40 5.72
CA ILE A 552 -32.71 0.14 5.17
C ILE A 552 -32.71 -0.10 3.66
N ARG A 553 -33.81 -0.66 3.15
CA ARG A 553 -34.12 -0.81 1.73
C ARG A 553 -35.44 -0.10 1.40
N ILE A 554 -35.48 0.57 0.26
CA ILE A 554 -36.70 1.14 -0.32
C ILE A 554 -36.78 0.73 -1.80
N SER A 555 -37.93 0.22 -2.25
CA SER A 555 -38.12 -0.32 -3.61
C SER A 555 -39.56 -0.14 -4.13
N ASN A 556 -39.74 -0.27 -5.45
CA ASN A 556 -41.06 -0.32 -6.11
C ASN A 556 -41.61 -1.76 -6.24
N SER A 557 -40.99 -2.74 -5.60
CA SER A 557 -41.29 -4.17 -5.75
C SER A 557 -41.08 -4.91 -4.43
N SER A 558 -42.07 -5.69 -4.00
CA SER A 558 -41.93 -6.70 -2.93
C SER A 558 -41.22 -7.97 -3.38
N GLN A 559 -41.00 -8.15 -4.68
CA GLN A 559 -40.20 -9.26 -5.18
C GLN A 559 -38.72 -8.87 -5.15
N ASN A 560 -37.92 -9.71 -4.49
CA ASN A 560 -36.46 -9.68 -4.51
C ASN A 560 -35.92 -9.54 -5.94
N THR A 561 -34.73 -8.95 -6.07
CA THR A 561 -33.99 -8.94 -7.34
C THR A 561 -33.95 -10.35 -7.96
N VAL A 562 -34.39 -10.49 -9.22
CA VAL A 562 -34.42 -11.78 -9.92
C VAL A 562 -33.01 -12.13 -10.35
N PHE A 563 -32.36 -13.02 -9.60
CA PHE A 563 -31.03 -13.51 -9.93
C PHE A 563 -31.09 -14.61 -11.01
N PRO A 564 -30.25 -14.53 -12.06
CA PRO A 564 -30.22 -15.54 -13.11
C PRO A 564 -29.49 -16.81 -12.64
N PRO A 565 -29.97 -18.01 -13.06
CA PRO A 565 -29.43 -19.28 -12.61
C PRO A 565 -27.96 -19.45 -13.04
N SER A 566 -27.19 -20.26 -12.30
CA SER A 566 -25.80 -20.61 -12.64
C SER A 566 -25.59 -21.00 -14.11
N SER A 567 -26.57 -21.65 -14.74
CA SER A 567 -26.53 -22.04 -16.16
C SER A 567 -26.55 -20.89 -17.17
N SER A 568 -26.88 -19.65 -16.77
CA SER A 568 -26.83 -18.45 -17.62
C SER A 568 -25.44 -17.84 -17.75
N TRP A 569 -24.49 -18.24 -16.90
CA TRP A 569 -23.15 -17.66 -16.82
C TRP A 569 -22.10 -18.52 -17.55
N ILE A 570 -21.01 -17.88 -17.95
CA ILE A 570 -19.75 -18.48 -18.36
C ILE A 570 -18.70 -18.02 -17.33
N LEU A 571 -17.88 -18.94 -16.83
CA LEU A 571 -16.79 -18.64 -15.91
C LEU A 571 -15.49 -19.21 -16.46
N GLU A 572 -14.43 -18.42 -16.39
CA GLU A 572 -13.12 -18.74 -16.94
C GLU A 572 -12.04 -18.45 -15.89
N GLY A 573 -11.21 -19.45 -15.60
CA GLY A 573 -9.96 -19.31 -14.86
C GLY A 573 -8.82 -18.96 -15.81
N GLN A 574 -8.13 -17.87 -15.51
CA GLN A 574 -7.00 -17.31 -16.26
C GLN A 574 -5.82 -17.13 -15.29
N ASP A 575 -4.61 -16.98 -15.82
CA ASP A 575 -3.42 -16.63 -15.03
C ASP A 575 -3.19 -17.55 -13.81
N ILE A 576 -3.40 -18.86 -14.02
CA ILE A 576 -3.30 -19.91 -13.00
C ILE A 576 -1.82 -20.21 -12.73
N GLU A 577 -1.35 -19.89 -11.53
CA GLU A 577 0.01 -20.15 -11.06
C GLU A 577 -0.04 -20.96 -9.75
N TRP A 578 0.68 -22.09 -9.73
CA TRP A 578 0.82 -22.95 -8.56
C TRP A 578 2.17 -22.71 -7.89
N GLY A 579 2.16 -22.58 -6.56
CA GLY A 579 3.34 -22.29 -5.77
C GLY A 579 3.43 -23.09 -4.47
N GLY A 580 4.44 -22.75 -3.67
CA GLY A 580 4.66 -23.32 -2.34
C GLY A 580 5.69 -24.46 -2.29
N SER A 581 5.65 -25.22 -1.20
CA SER A 581 6.58 -26.32 -0.89
C SER A 581 5.85 -27.67 -0.81
N GLN A 582 6.58 -28.78 -0.66
CA GLN A 582 6.00 -30.13 -0.60
C GLN A 582 4.87 -30.29 0.44
N ASN A 583 4.87 -29.49 1.52
CA ASN A 583 3.91 -29.57 2.62
C ASN A 583 2.88 -28.42 2.64
N SER A 584 2.99 -27.41 1.77
CA SER A 584 2.09 -26.27 1.72
C SER A 584 2.03 -25.74 0.28
N LYS A 585 0.87 -25.88 -0.37
CA LYS A 585 0.66 -25.39 -1.74
C LYS A 585 -0.08 -24.06 -1.70
N THR A 586 0.29 -23.17 -2.62
CA THR A 586 -0.41 -21.92 -2.88
C THR A 586 -0.93 -21.88 -4.31
N LEU A 587 -1.98 -21.10 -4.53
CA LEU A 587 -2.55 -20.84 -5.85
C LEU A 587 -2.78 -19.34 -6.03
N SER A 588 -2.28 -18.82 -7.16
CA SER A 588 -2.75 -17.55 -7.71
C SER A 588 -3.61 -17.83 -8.95
N VAL A 589 -4.74 -17.14 -9.08
CA VAL A 589 -5.68 -17.33 -10.21
C VAL A 589 -6.55 -16.09 -10.41
N LYS A 590 -6.73 -15.70 -11.66
CA LYS A 590 -7.78 -14.77 -12.08
C LYS A 590 -9.04 -15.54 -12.43
N ILE A 591 -10.16 -15.22 -11.80
CA ILE A 591 -11.48 -15.74 -12.17
C ILE A 591 -12.24 -14.61 -12.84
N SER A 592 -12.88 -14.90 -13.97
CA SER A 592 -13.74 -13.96 -14.70
C SER A 592 -15.06 -14.61 -15.06
N TRP A 593 -16.12 -13.80 -15.14
CA TRP A 593 -17.47 -14.29 -15.46
C TRP A 593 -18.21 -13.35 -16.41
N LYS A 594 -19.17 -13.89 -17.15
CA LYS A 594 -20.03 -13.13 -18.09
C LYS A 594 -21.31 -13.89 -18.41
N PHE A 595 -22.31 -13.19 -18.95
CA PHE A 595 -23.52 -13.85 -19.44
C PHE A 595 -23.30 -14.53 -20.80
N LYS A 596 -23.93 -15.69 -20.99
CA LYS A 596 -23.92 -16.41 -22.28
C LYS A 596 -24.48 -15.59 -23.44
N ASP A 597 -25.51 -14.80 -23.16
CA ASP A 597 -26.26 -14.05 -24.17
C ASP A 597 -25.66 -12.64 -24.44
N GLY A 598 -24.53 -12.30 -23.81
CA GLY A 598 -23.85 -11.01 -23.95
C GLY A 598 -24.60 -9.80 -23.35
N LYS A 599 -25.80 -10.00 -22.83
CA LYS A 599 -26.60 -8.98 -22.14
C LYS A 599 -26.41 -9.12 -20.64
N ASN A 600 -25.42 -8.41 -20.07
CA ASN A 600 -25.21 -8.40 -18.62
C ASN A 600 -26.27 -7.53 -17.93
N PRO A 601 -27.15 -8.07 -17.06
CA PRO A 601 -27.62 -7.30 -15.91
C PRO A 601 -26.40 -6.90 -15.07
N LEU A 602 -26.17 -5.59 -14.94
CA LEU A 602 -25.10 -5.01 -14.14
C LEU A 602 -25.46 -5.12 -12.66
N PHE A 603 -24.91 -6.12 -11.98
CA PHE A 603 -24.92 -6.20 -10.53
C PHE A 603 -23.78 -5.32 -9.96
N PRO A 604 -24.06 -4.44 -8.98
CA PRO A 604 -23.05 -3.52 -8.43
C PRO A 604 -21.96 -4.21 -7.59
N ARG A 605 -22.16 -5.46 -7.18
CA ARG A 605 -21.24 -6.22 -6.33
C ARG A 605 -21.41 -7.73 -6.53
N TYR A 606 -20.30 -8.45 -6.38
CA TYR A 606 -20.25 -9.91 -6.31
C TYR A 606 -19.48 -10.32 -5.06
N ASN A 607 -20.03 -11.21 -4.22
CA ASN A 607 -19.28 -11.82 -3.12
C ASN A 607 -18.60 -13.11 -3.62
N ILE A 608 -17.34 -13.31 -3.23
CA ILE A 608 -16.50 -14.39 -3.73
C ILE A 608 -16.20 -15.37 -2.59
N TYR A 609 -16.47 -16.66 -2.84
CA TYR A 609 -16.24 -17.73 -1.87
C TYR A 609 -15.36 -18.83 -2.45
N VAL A 610 -14.62 -19.54 -1.61
CA VAL A 610 -13.94 -20.79 -1.97
C VAL A 610 -14.41 -21.95 -1.07
N GLU A 611 -14.58 -23.11 -1.67
CA GLU A 611 -14.85 -24.39 -0.99
C GLU A 611 -13.68 -25.33 -1.32
N LYS A 612 -12.93 -25.74 -0.27
CA LYS A 612 -11.76 -26.64 -0.37
C LYS A 612 -12.23 -28.09 -0.26
N LEU A 613 -12.35 -28.79 -1.39
CA LEU A 613 -12.94 -30.13 -1.47
C LEU A 613 -11.87 -31.23 -1.23
N PRO A 614 -12.11 -32.23 -0.36
CA PRO A 614 -11.10 -33.23 -0.01
C PRO A 614 -10.90 -34.33 -1.08
N LYS A 615 -9.80 -35.09 -0.97
CA LYS A 615 -9.44 -36.20 -1.89
C LYS A 615 -10.36 -37.42 -1.86
N GLN A 616 -11.02 -37.70 -0.74
CA GLN A 616 -12.14 -38.63 -0.65
C GLN A 616 -13.08 -38.18 0.48
N PRO A 617 -14.38 -38.49 0.41
CA PRO A 617 -15.30 -38.28 1.53
C PRO A 617 -15.05 -39.34 2.62
N VAL A 618 -13.98 -39.15 3.40
CA VAL A 618 -13.77 -39.92 4.63
C VAL A 618 -14.97 -39.64 5.54
N ARG A 619 -15.76 -40.69 5.84
CA ARG A 619 -16.81 -40.65 6.85
C ARG A 619 -16.27 -41.19 8.18
N PRO A 620 -15.69 -40.37 9.07
CA PRO A 620 -15.58 -40.75 10.47
C PRO A 620 -16.98 -40.64 11.11
N LEU A 621 -17.38 -41.62 11.91
CA LEU A 621 -18.55 -41.46 12.77
C LEU A 621 -18.30 -40.30 13.75
N GLY A 622 -19.18 -39.29 13.74
CA GLY A 622 -19.34 -38.35 14.86
C GLY A 622 -18.57 -37.01 14.79
N ARG A 623 -17.89 -36.65 13.70
CA ARG A 623 -17.39 -35.26 13.48
C ARG A 623 -17.96 -34.68 12.18
N LYS A 624 -18.44 -33.43 12.22
CA LYS A 624 -18.86 -32.68 11.02
C LYS A 624 -17.67 -32.54 10.06
N LEU A 625 -17.92 -32.68 8.77
CA LEU A 625 -16.94 -32.45 7.70
C LEU A 625 -16.43 -31.01 7.72
N GLN A 626 -15.12 -30.85 7.56
CA GLN A 626 -14.40 -29.57 7.65
C GLN A 626 -14.38 -28.83 6.30
N GLY A 627 -15.52 -28.79 5.60
CA GLY A 627 -15.68 -28.20 4.27
C GLY A 627 -16.78 -27.14 4.24
N GLY A 628 -16.54 -26.02 4.91
CA GLY A 628 -17.39 -24.82 4.79
C GLY A 628 -17.01 -23.99 3.57
N ARG A 629 -17.97 -23.23 3.02
CA ARG A 629 -17.66 -22.13 2.08
C ARG A 629 -16.97 -21.01 2.87
N GLU A 630 -15.80 -20.61 2.42
CA GLU A 630 -14.97 -19.54 3.01
C GLU A 630 -15.14 -18.27 2.17
N TYR A 631 -15.51 -17.15 2.78
CA TYR A 631 -15.57 -15.85 2.11
C TYR A 631 -14.16 -15.32 1.91
N ILE A 632 -13.80 -14.95 0.67
CA ILE A 632 -12.44 -14.49 0.31
C ILE A 632 -12.39 -13.06 -0.25
N GLY A 633 -13.53 -12.40 -0.44
CA GLY A 633 -13.58 -10.99 -0.86
C GLY A 633 -14.85 -10.63 -1.63
N ALA A 634 -14.86 -9.40 -2.15
CA ALA A 634 -15.90 -8.90 -3.03
C ALA A 634 -15.29 -8.25 -4.28
N ALA A 635 -15.99 -8.35 -5.41
CA ALA A 635 -15.64 -7.71 -6.67
C ALA A 635 -16.74 -6.72 -7.07
N GLN A 636 -16.35 -5.60 -7.69
CA GLN A 636 -17.26 -4.62 -8.28
C GLN A 636 -17.32 -4.71 -9.82
N VAL A 637 -16.43 -5.50 -10.42
CA VAL A 637 -16.36 -5.84 -11.85
C VAL A 637 -16.46 -7.35 -12.02
N GLU A 638 -16.72 -7.86 -13.22
CA GLU A 638 -16.89 -9.30 -13.47
C GLU A 638 -15.56 -10.10 -13.53
N ALA A 639 -14.59 -9.72 -12.70
CA ALA A 639 -13.35 -10.43 -12.48
C ALA A 639 -12.86 -10.28 -11.03
N PHE A 640 -12.20 -11.31 -10.51
CA PHE A 640 -11.51 -11.30 -9.22
C PHE A 640 -10.20 -12.07 -9.32
N TYR A 641 -9.10 -11.46 -8.88
CA TYR A 641 -7.80 -12.12 -8.77
C TYR A 641 -7.54 -12.55 -7.34
N ILE A 642 -7.13 -13.81 -7.20
CA ILE A 642 -6.77 -14.46 -5.96
C ILE A 642 -5.26 -14.65 -6.00
N SER A 643 -4.55 -14.24 -4.95
CA SER A 643 -3.09 -14.34 -4.85
C SER A 643 -2.71 -15.25 -3.69
N GLU A 644 -1.78 -16.18 -3.93
CA GLU A 644 -1.16 -17.05 -2.92
C GLU A 644 -2.14 -17.79 -1.97
N LEU A 645 -3.35 -18.15 -2.45
CA LEU A 645 -4.35 -18.87 -1.65
C LEU A 645 -3.77 -20.19 -1.11
N ALA A 646 -3.70 -20.31 0.22
CA ALA A 646 -3.18 -21.50 0.88
C ALA A 646 -4.12 -22.72 0.75
N ILE A 647 -3.55 -23.86 0.36
CA ILE A 647 -4.28 -25.09 0.04
C ILE A 647 -3.84 -26.23 0.98
N PRO A 648 -4.74 -26.76 1.82
CA PRO A 648 -4.50 -27.95 2.63
C PRO A 648 -4.12 -29.18 1.79
N SER A 649 -3.17 -29.98 2.29
CA SER A 649 -2.59 -31.13 1.56
C SER A 649 -3.57 -32.25 1.22
N ASP A 650 -4.72 -32.31 1.89
CA ASP A 650 -5.83 -33.24 1.67
C ASP A 650 -6.87 -32.74 0.64
N THR A 651 -6.75 -31.50 0.17
CA THR A 651 -7.61 -30.91 -0.86
C THR A 651 -7.35 -31.55 -2.24
N SER A 652 -8.40 -31.91 -2.97
CA SER A 652 -8.37 -32.39 -4.36
C SER A 652 -8.74 -31.33 -5.37
N SER A 653 -9.69 -30.47 -5.03
CA SER A 653 -10.17 -29.40 -5.90
C SER A 653 -10.69 -28.23 -5.08
N LEU A 654 -10.67 -27.06 -5.71
CA LEU A 654 -11.19 -25.80 -5.18
C LEU A 654 -12.41 -25.43 -6.01
N LYS A 655 -13.50 -25.07 -5.34
CA LYS A 655 -14.72 -24.58 -5.98
C LYS A 655 -14.95 -23.14 -5.56
N PHE A 656 -14.77 -22.22 -6.51
CA PHE A 656 -14.97 -20.80 -6.32
C PHE A 656 -16.40 -20.43 -6.71
N THR A 657 -17.18 -19.87 -5.79
CA THR A 657 -18.59 -19.50 -6.01
C THR A 657 -18.72 -17.99 -6.08
N ILE A 658 -19.43 -17.49 -7.09
CA ILE A 658 -19.61 -16.06 -7.38
C ILE A 658 -21.07 -15.67 -7.10
N GLN A 659 -21.32 -15.00 -5.97
CA GLN A 659 -22.66 -14.61 -5.55
C GLN A 659 -22.97 -13.19 -6.04
N ALA A 660 -23.89 -13.04 -6.99
CA ALA A 660 -24.38 -11.73 -7.43
C ALA A 660 -25.17 -11.02 -6.31
N CYS A 661 -24.97 -9.71 -6.17
CA CYS A 661 -25.67 -8.86 -5.20
C CYS A 661 -26.42 -7.73 -5.94
N GLY A 662 -27.70 -7.53 -5.64
CA GLY A 662 -28.56 -6.50 -6.23
C GLY A 662 -28.29 -5.09 -5.69
N ALA A 663 -28.74 -4.08 -6.43
CA ALA A 663 -28.66 -2.67 -6.01
C ALA A 663 -29.64 -2.29 -4.87
N ASP A 664 -30.61 -3.18 -4.60
CA ASP A 664 -31.46 -3.18 -3.41
C ASP A 664 -30.79 -3.81 -2.18
N GLY A 665 -29.60 -4.38 -2.32
CA GLY A 665 -28.90 -5.12 -1.27
C GLY A 665 -29.32 -6.58 -1.12
N ASP A 666 -30.16 -7.13 -2.01
CA ASP A 666 -30.38 -8.58 -2.01
C ASP A 666 -29.14 -9.33 -2.52
N SER A 667 -29.02 -10.59 -2.13
CA SER A 667 -27.94 -11.47 -2.59
C SER A 667 -28.52 -12.76 -3.14
N GLN A 668 -27.92 -13.27 -4.23
CA GLN A 668 -28.29 -14.56 -4.81
C GLN A 668 -28.13 -15.69 -3.79
N ASN A 669 -29.01 -16.70 -3.87
CA ASN A 669 -28.83 -17.94 -3.12
C ASN A 669 -27.50 -18.62 -3.50
N LEU A 670 -26.61 -18.88 -2.53
CA LEU A 670 -25.28 -19.47 -2.74
C LEU A 670 -25.32 -20.87 -3.36
N ASP A 671 -26.44 -21.59 -3.25
CA ASP A 671 -26.62 -22.91 -3.87
C ASP A 671 -27.04 -22.83 -5.35
N GLU A 672 -27.55 -21.67 -5.79
CA GLU A 672 -27.95 -21.38 -7.17
C GLU A 672 -26.92 -20.53 -7.94
N ALA A 673 -25.95 -19.99 -7.20
CA ALA A 673 -24.89 -19.12 -7.71
C ALA A 673 -23.94 -19.86 -8.68
N PRO A 674 -23.42 -19.18 -9.73
CA PRO A 674 -22.40 -19.73 -10.61
C PRO A 674 -21.09 -20.04 -9.86
N PHE A 675 -20.37 -21.07 -10.33
CA PHE A 675 -19.09 -21.47 -9.75
C PHE A 675 -18.08 -21.91 -10.81
N PHE A 676 -16.79 -21.77 -10.48
CA PHE A 676 -15.63 -22.28 -11.21
C PHE A 676 -14.92 -23.32 -10.34
N GLN A 677 -14.60 -24.50 -10.89
CA GLN A 677 -13.91 -25.56 -10.15
C GLN A 677 -12.56 -25.90 -10.78
N LEU A 678 -11.52 -25.97 -9.94
CA LEU A 678 -10.13 -26.20 -10.32
C LEU A 678 -9.54 -27.35 -9.51
N ASN A 679 -8.91 -28.32 -10.18
CA ASN A 679 -8.23 -29.44 -9.51
C ASN A 679 -6.84 -29.00 -9.01
N VAL A 680 -6.41 -29.53 -7.86
CA VAL A 680 -5.11 -29.21 -7.25
C VAL A 680 -3.98 -29.93 -8.00
N GLU A 681 -3.02 -29.15 -8.52
CA GLU A 681 -1.86 -29.69 -9.24
C GLU A 681 -1.18 -30.82 -8.46
N GLY A 682 -0.77 -31.90 -9.14
CA GLY A 682 -0.10 -33.04 -8.51
C GLY A 682 -1.02 -34.00 -7.73
N SER A 683 -2.36 -33.88 -7.83
CA SER A 683 -3.20 -35.08 -7.76
C SER A 683 -2.91 -35.92 -9.01
N GLN A 684 -2.15 -37.01 -8.87
CA GLN A 684 -1.52 -37.71 -9.99
C GLN A 684 -2.49 -38.13 -11.11
N ASP A 685 -2.02 -38.01 -12.35
CA ASP A 685 -2.65 -38.42 -13.61
C ASP A 685 -3.98 -37.73 -13.97
N SER A 686 -3.96 -36.40 -14.14
CA SER A 686 -5.06 -35.79 -14.91
C SER A 686 -4.88 -36.09 -16.41
N PRO A 687 -5.98 -36.30 -17.16
CA PRO A 687 -6.00 -36.24 -18.62
C PRO A 687 -5.20 -35.08 -19.23
N GLN A 688 -5.25 -33.92 -18.56
CA GLN A 688 -4.60 -32.70 -19.01
C GLN A 688 -3.07 -32.78 -18.95
N ASP A 689 -2.49 -33.55 -18.02
CA ASP A 689 -1.02 -33.68 -17.90
C ASP A 689 -0.42 -34.44 -19.08
N PHE A 690 -1.08 -35.53 -19.49
CA PHE A 690 -0.74 -36.24 -20.72
C PHE A 690 -0.92 -35.31 -21.93
N LEU A 691 -2.05 -34.63 -22.05
CA LEU A 691 -2.34 -33.75 -23.19
C LEU A 691 -1.33 -32.60 -23.32
N ASN A 692 -0.98 -31.95 -22.21
CA ASN A 692 0.00 -30.87 -22.14
C ASN A 692 1.38 -31.33 -22.60
N ALA A 693 1.86 -32.48 -22.11
CA ALA A 693 3.17 -33.02 -22.48
C ALA A 693 3.27 -33.35 -23.99
N HIS A 694 2.23 -33.97 -24.57
CA HIS A 694 2.19 -34.22 -26.02
C HIS A 694 2.12 -32.92 -26.82
N ASN A 695 1.30 -31.96 -26.40
CA ASN A 695 1.13 -30.70 -27.12
C ASN A 695 2.36 -29.79 -27.02
N ALA A 696 3.14 -29.87 -25.93
CA ALA A 696 4.45 -29.22 -25.83
C ALA A 696 5.42 -29.77 -26.90
N ALA A 697 5.57 -31.09 -26.99
CA ALA A 697 6.43 -31.73 -28.00
C ALA A 697 5.99 -31.43 -29.45
N ARG A 698 4.67 -31.34 -29.71
CA ARG A 698 4.11 -30.95 -31.02
C ARG A 698 4.39 -29.49 -31.38
N LYS A 699 4.29 -28.57 -30.40
CA LYS A 699 4.58 -27.15 -30.56
C LYS A 699 6.02 -26.89 -31.00
N GLU A 700 7.00 -27.65 -30.47
CA GLU A 700 8.41 -27.53 -30.86
C GLU A 700 8.68 -27.78 -32.35
N VAL A 701 7.83 -28.57 -33.01
CA VAL A 701 7.96 -28.93 -34.44
C VAL A 701 6.89 -28.29 -35.33
N GLY A 702 6.14 -27.31 -34.81
CA GLY A 702 5.11 -26.58 -35.56
C GLY A 702 3.85 -27.40 -35.89
N VAL A 703 3.60 -28.50 -35.17
CA VAL A 703 2.44 -29.37 -35.38
C VAL A 703 1.26 -28.87 -34.51
N PRO A 704 0.02 -28.79 -35.03
CA PRO A 704 -1.15 -28.38 -34.26
C PRO A 704 -1.41 -29.26 -33.03
N PRO A 705 -1.95 -28.70 -31.93
CA PRO A 705 -2.25 -29.47 -30.72
C PRO A 705 -3.35 -30.52 -30.96
N MET A 706 -3.30 -31.60 -30.20
CA MET A 706 -4.39 -32.56 -30.05
C MET A 706 -5.37 -32.09 -28.98
N VAL A 707 -6.58 -32.63 -29.02
CA VAL A 707 -7.58 -32.55 -27.94
C VAL A 707 -7.70 -33.91 -27.23
N TRP A 708 -8.17 -33.91 -25.98
CA TRP A 708 -8.46 -35.15 -25.26
C TRP A 708 -9.74 -35.81 -25.78
N ASP A 709 -9.77 -37.14 -25.81
CA ASP A 709 -10.93 -37.93 -26.18
C ASP A 709 -11.19 -39.04 -25.15
N ASN A 710 -12.34 -38.93 -24.47
CA ASN A 710 -12.75 -39.84 -23.39
C ASN A 710 -13.04 -41.27 -23.88
N VAL A 711 -13.32 -41.46 -25.17
CA VAL A 711 -13.54 -42.79 -25.76
C VAL A 711 -12.19 -43.48 -25.98
N LEU A 712 -11.18 -42.75 -26.48
CA LEU A 712 -9.80 -43.26 -26.56
C LEU A 712 -9.20 -43.54 -25.17
N GLU A 713 -9.51 -42.73 -24.17
CA GLU A 713 -9.15 -42.98 -22.76
C GLU A 713 -9.78 -44.28 -22.25
N ALA A 714 -11.07 -44.52 -22.49
CA ALA A 714 -11.73 -45.76 -22.11
C ALA A 714 -11.15 -46.99 -22.83
N TYR A 715 -10.77 -46.85 -24.11
CA TYR A 715 -10.03 -47.89 -24.84
C TYR A 715 -8.65 -48.15 -24.21
N ALA A 716 -7.89 -47.09 -23.89
CA ALA A 716 -6.60 -47.19 -23.23
C ALA A 716 -6.70 -47.90 -21.88
N LEU A 717 -7.70 -47.56 -21.06
CA LEU A 717 -7.91 -48.12 -19.73
C LEU A 717 -8.25 -49.62 -19.79
N ASN A 718 -9.23 -50.00 -20.61
CA ASN A 718 -9.62 -51.40 -20.81
C ASN A 718 -8.44 -52.23 -21.34
N TYR A 719 -7.67 -51.67 -22.28
CA TYR A 719 -6.50 -52.32 -22.84
C TYR A 719 -5.38 -52.57 -21.83
N SER A 720 -5.09 -51.58 -20.99
CA SER A 720 -4.14 -51.67 -19.89
C SER A 720 -4.59 -52.66 -18.82
N GLN A 721 -5.89 -52.68 -18.48
CA GLN A 721 -6.47 -53.64 -17.52
C GLN A 721 -6.29 -55.10 -17.96
N VAL A 722 -6.50 -55.42 -19.24
CA VAL A 722 -6.28 -56.79 -19.77
C VAL A 722 -4.80 -57.22 -19.70
N ARG A 723 -3.86 -56.28 -19.51
CA ARG A 723 -2.41 -56.54 -19.41
C ARG A 723 -1.87 -56.49 -17.98
N VAL A 724 -2.69 -56.18 -16.97
CA VAL A 724 -2.26 -55.95 -15.58
C VAL A 724 -1.46 -57.11 -14.97
N ASP A 725 -1.71 -58.36 -15.41
CA ASP A 725 -1.04 -59.57 -14.93
C ASP A 725 0.30 -59.88 -15.62
N THR A 726 0.64 -59.20 -16.71
CA THR A 726 1.86 -59.50 -17.50
C THR A 726 2.68 -58.29 -17.89
N CYS A 727 2.05 -57.11 -17.97
CA CYS A 727 2.61 -55.81 -18.33
C CYS A 727 3.54 -55.79 -19.56
N ARG A 728 3.39 -56.75 -20.47
CA ARG A 728 4.20 -56.84 -21.69
C ARG A 728 3.77 -55.77 -22.70
N LEU A 729 4.77 -55.10 -23.28
CA LEU A 729 4.62 -54.13 -24.38
C LEU A 729 4.27 -54.84 -25.70
N VAL A 730 3.08 -55.43 -25.76
CA VAL A 730 2.49 -56.03 -26.96
C VAL A 730 1.47 -55.05 -27.49
N HIS A 731 1.62 -54.55 -28.73
CA HIS A 731 0.71 -53.60 -29.36
C HIS A 731 -0.67 -54.18 -29.71
N ALA A 732 -1.66 -53.31 -29.88
CA ALA A 732 -3.03 -53.64 -30.27
C ALA A 732 -3.13 -53.79 -31.80
N VAL A 733 -3.93 -54.75 -32.27
CA VAL A 733 -4.39 -54.76 -33.67
C VAL A 733 -5.67 -53.94 -33.73
N GLY A 734 -5.62 -52.73 -34.27
CA GLY A 734 -6.77 -51.82 -34.32
C GLY A 734 -6.54 -50.60 -35.23
N PRO A 735 -7.58 -49.77 -35.45
CA PRO A 735 -7.55 -48.64 -36.37
C PRO A 735 -6.98 -47.34 -35.77
N SER A 736 -6.37 -47.40 -34.58
CA SER A 736 -5.88 -46.25 -33.81
C SER A 736 -4.38 -46.38 -33.57
N GLY A 737 -3.67 -45.25 -33.55
CA GLY A 737 -2.24 -45.22 -33.19
C GLY A 737 -2.07 -45.53 -31.71
N GLN A 738 -0.91 -46.06 -31.32
CA GLN A 738 -0.68 -46.49 -29.94
C GLN A 738 0.80 -46.34 -29.52
N ASN A 739 1.02 -45.66 -28.40
CA ASN A 739 2.28 -45.72 -27.65
C ASN A 739 2.07 -46.49 -26.35
N LEU A 740 3.05 -47.30 -25.96
CA LEU A 740 3.05 -48.07 -24.72
C LEU A 740 4.31 -47.74 -23.91
N ALA A 741 4.20 -47.79 -22.59
CA ALA A 741 5.32 -47.68 -21.68
C ALA A 741 5.14 -48.61 -20.49
N TRP A 742 6.24 -49.19 -20.01
CA TRP A 742 6.30 -49.92 -18.75
C TRP A 742 7.50 -49.43 -17.95
N THR A 743 7.29 -49.12 -16.68
CA THR A 743 8.29 -48.49 -15.81
C THR A 743 8.28 -49.11 -14.43
N ILE A 744 9.47 -49.37 -13.87
CA ILE A 744 9.61 -49.90 -12.50
C ILE A 744 9.16 -48.84 -11.47
N SER A 745 9.42 -47.57 -11.74
CA SER A 745 8.97 -46.44 -10.93
C SER A 745 7.60 -45.90 -11.37
N ASN A 746 6.91 -45.24 -10.44
CA ASN A 746 5.63 -44.55 -10.63
C ASN A 746 5.80 -43.22 -11.38
N LEU A 747 6.31 -43.25 -12.63
CA LEU A 747 6.56 -42.04 -13.44
C LEU A 747 5.26 -41.32 -13.80
N SER A 748 5.20 -40.02 -13.57
CA SER A 748 4.07 -39.16 -13.94
C SER A 748 3.76 -39.20 -15.44
N ALA A 749 2.58 -38.68 -15.81
CA ALA A 749 2.19 -38.49 -17.20
C ALA A 749 3.27 -37.74 -18.03
N ILE A 750 3.84 -36.66 -17.49
CA ILE A 750 4.87 -35.86 -18.16
C ILE A 750 6.17 -36.66 -18.35
N GLU A 751 6.63 -37.36 -17.30
CA GLU A 751 7.84 -38.20 -17.38
C GLU A 751 7.66 -39.37 -18.36
N THR A 752 6.47 -39.98 -18.38
CA THR A 752 6.13 -41.09 -19.29
C THR A 752 6.13 -40.64 -20.75
N VAL A 753 5.55 -39.47 -21.05
CA VAL A 753 5.63 -38.87 -22.39
C VAL A 753 7.06 -38.45 -22.73
N GLY A 754 7.82 -37.99 -21.74
CA GLY A 754 9.25 -37.69 -21.84
C GLY A 754 10.09 -38.88 -22.35
N LEU A 755 9.77 -40.11 -21.93
CA LEU A 755 10.41 -41.32 -22.46
C LEU A 755 10.23 -41.43 -23.98
N TRP A 756 9.00 -41.28 -24.48
CA TRP A 756 8.72 -41.33 -25.91
C TRP A 756 9.34 -40.15 -26.68
N VAL A 757 9.32 -38.95 -26.10
CA VAL A 757 9.91 -37.75 -26.72
C VAL A 757 11.44 -37.80 -26.76
N SER A 758 12.09 -38.55 -25.87
CA SER A 758 13.55 -38.70 -25.87
C SER A 758 14.13 -39.30 -27.16
N GLU A 759 13.32 -40.10 -27.90
CA GLU A 759 13.70 -40.66 -29.20
C GLU A 759 13.97 -39.58 -30.27
N LYS A 760 13.53 -38.33 -30.04
CA LYS A 760 13.83 -37.15 -30.87
C LYS A 760 15.30 -37.00 -31.21
N SER A 761 16.19 -37.38 -30.29
CA SER A 761 17.65 -37.33 -30.49
C SER A 761 18.15 -38.24 -31.63
N PHE A 762 17.37 -39.25 -32.01
CA PHE A 762 17.67 -40.20 -33.09
C PHE A 762 16.87 -39.94 -34.37
N TYR A 763 15.93 -38.98 -34.39
CA TYR A 763 15.05 -38.73 -35.53
C TYR A 763 15.39 -37.43 -36.28
N ASN A 764 15.71 -37.53 -37.57
CA ASN A 764 15.96 -36.37 -38.42
C ASN A 764 14.66 -35.88 -39.09
N LEU A 765 14.12 -34.76 -38.58
CA LEU A 765 12.88 -34.14 -39.09
C LEU A 765 12.93 -33.74 -40.57
N THR A 766 14.11 -33.42 -41.10
CA THR A 766 14.29 -32.98 -42.50
C THR A 766 14.24 -34.16 -43.46
N SER A 767 15.04 -35.20 -43.21
CA SER A 767 15.07 -36.40 -44.06
C SER A 767 13.93 -37.37 -43.79
N GLY A 768 13.30 -37.30 -42.61
CA GLY A 768 12.26 -38.23 -42.17
C GLY A 768 12.79 -39.57 -41.67
N VAL A 769 14.11 -39.70 -41.49
CA VAL A 769 14.81 -40.97 -41.21
C VAL A 769 15.24 -41.03 -39.74
N CYS A 770 14.97 -42.17 -39.09
CA CYS A 770 15.53 -42.54 -37.79
C CYS A 770 16.96 -43.08 -37.98
N ALA A 771 17.87 -42.80 -37.03
CA ALA A 771 19.24 -43.32 -37.07
C ALA A 771 19.26 -44.86 -37.13
N ASN A 772 20.30 -45.44 -37.77
CA ASN A 772 20.48 -46.89 -37.83
C ASN A 772 20.46 -47.50 -36.41
N ASP A 773 19.85 -48.68 -36.31
CA ASP A 773 19.69 -49.46 -35.08
C ASP A 773 18.95 -48.73 -33.91
N SER A 774 18.29 -47.61 -34.20
CA SER A 774 17.51 -46.82 -33.23
C SER A 774 16.00 -46.98 -33.44
N VAL A 775 15.21 -46.71 -32.39
CA VAL A 775 13.74 -46.69 -32.43
C VAL A 775 13.26 -45.25 -32.29
N CYS A 776 12.41 -44.81 -33.23
CA CYS A 776 11.81 -43.46 -33.22
C CYS A 776 10.27 -43.47 -33.31
N TYR A 777 9.65 -44.66 -33.27
CA TYR A 777 8.22 -44.82 -33.57
C TYR A 777 7.31 -44.18 -32.52
N HIS A 778 7.74 -44.08 -31.26
CA HIS A 778 6.93 -43.43 -30.24
C HIS A 778 6.96 -41.91 -30.40
N TYR A 779 8.15 -41.33 -30.66
CA TYR A 779 8.27 -39.90 -30.96
C TYR A 779 7.50 -39.51 -32.22
N THR A 780 7.66 -40.24 -33.33
CA THR A 780 6.95 -39.92 -34.58
C THR A 780 5.43 -40.02 -34.44
N GLN A 781 4.92 -40.88 -33.54
CA GLN A 781 3.49 -40.93 -33.22
C GLN A 781 3.03 -39.72 -32.38
N VAL A 782 3.82 -39.27 -31.39
CA VAL A 782 3.51 -38.05 -30.61
C VAL A 782 3.37 -36.83 -31.53
N ILE A 783 4.32 -36.66 -32.46
CA ILE A 783 4.35 -35.50 -33.37
C ILE A 783 3.58 -35.71 -34.69
N TRP A 784 2.74 -36.74 -34.80
CA TRP A 784 2.04 -37.04 -36.06
C TRP A 784 0.93 -36.02 -36.35
N ILE A 785 1.05 -35.25 -37.42
CA ILE A 785 0.18 -34.11 -37.74
C ILE A 785 -1.30 -34.48 -37.89
N ASN A 786 -1.59 -35.66 -38.47
CA ASN A 786 -2.95 -36.11 -38.70
C ASN A 786 -3.61 -36.76 -37.47
N SER A 787 -2.87 -37.01 -36.38
CA SER A 787 -3.47 -37.40 -35.11
C SER A 787 -3.95 -36.13 -34.42
N THR A 788 -5.25 -36.04 -34.17
CA THR A 788 -5.93 -34.84 -33.63
C THR A 788 -6.57 -35.10 -32.26
N GLN A 789 -6.77 -36.36 -31.90
CA GLN A 789 -7.34 -36.83 -30.64
C GLN A 789 -6.36 -37.74 -29.91
N LEU A 790 -6.33 -37.60 -28.57
CA LEU A 790 -5.51 -38.38 -27.66
C LEU A 790 -6.36 -38.90 -26.49
N GLY A 791 -6.16 -40.14 -26.07
CA GLY A 791 -6.62 -40.64 -24.78
C GLY A 791 -5.62 -41.61 -24.18
N CYS A 792 -5.30 -41.47 -22.90
CA CYS A 792 -4.28 -42.26 -22.21
C CYS A 792 -4.80 -42.82 -20.89
N ALA A 793 -4.27 -43.98 -20.48
CA ALA A 793 -4.55 -44.57 -19.18
C ALA A 793 -3.33 -45.33 -18.63
N ARG A 794 -3.21 -45.33 -17.30
CA ARG A 794 -2.10 -45.94 -16.55
C ARG A 794 -2.66 -46.88 -15.46
N VAL A 795 -2.01 -48.04 -15.28
CA VAL A 795 -2.35 -49.04 -14.26
C VAL A 795 -1.09 -49.57 -13.58
N GLY A 796 -1.19 -49.98 -12.31
CA GLY A 796 -0.11 -50.71 -11.63
C GLY A 796 -0.16 -52.21 -11.94
N CYS A 797 0.99 -52.86 -12.11
CA CYS A 797 1.09 -54.29 -12.45
C CYS A 797 0.86 -55.18 -11.22
N ASN A 798 0.09 -56.27 -11.39
CA ASN A 798 -0.29 -57.17 -10.29
C ASN A 798 0.89 -57.99 -9.71
N ASP A 799 2.01 -58.07 -10.43
CA ASP A 799 3.25 -58.70 -9.98
C ASP A 799 4.12 -57.79 -9.08
N ASN A 800 3.60 -56.62 -8.68
CA ASN A 800 4.26 -55.58 -7.87
C ASN A 800 5.54 -55.00 -8.49
N ASN A 801 5.78 -55.18 -9.80
CA ASN A 801 7.08 -54.86 -10.40
C ASN A 801 7.11 -53.65 -11.34
N GLY A 802 6.00 -52.90 -11.45
CA GLY A 802 5.97 -51.63 -12.20
C GLY A 802 4.58 -51.07 -12.51
N PHE A 803 4.56 -50.08 -13.39
CA PHE A 803 3.37 -49.42 -13.93
C PHE A 803 3.33 -49.57 -15.45
N PHE A 804 2.14 -49.76 -16.01
CA PHE A 804 1.89 -49.88 -17.44
C PHE A 804 1.01 -48.72 -17.92
N THR A 805 1.48 -48.00 -18.94
CA THR A 805 0.77 -46.87 -19.54
C THR A 805 0.52 -47.14 -21.02
N ALA A 806 -0.70 -46.84 -21.48
CA ALA A 806 -1.07 -46.84 -22.89
C ALA A 806 -1.65 -45.48 -23.28
N CYS A 807 -1.21 -44.93 -24.42
CA CYS A 807 -1.83 -43.76 -25.07
C CYS A 807 -2.30 -44.16 -26.47
N TYR A 808 -3.53 -43.78 -26.80
CA TYR A 808 -4.19 -44.02 -28.07
C TYR A 808 -4.40 -42.72 -28.84
N TYR A 809 -4.22 -42.79 -30.16
CA TYR A 809 -4.22 -41.64 -31.07
C TYR A 809 -5.20 -41.87 -32.21
N TYR A 810 -6.01 -40.85 -32.54
CA TYR A 810 -6.91 -40.89 -33.68
C TYR A 810 -6.88 -39.59 -34.50
N PRO A 811 -6.92 -39.67 -35.84
CA PRO A 811 -6.50 -40.80 -36.69
C PRO A 811 -5.12 -41.39 -36.34
N PRO A 812 -4.82 -42.65 -36.72
CA PRO A 812 -3.55 -43.32 -36.42
C PRO A 812 -2.36 -42.63 -37.09
N GLY A 813 -1.21 -42.63 -36.41
CA GLY A 813 0.06 -42.14 -36.94
C GLY A 813 0.92 -43.23 -37.56
N ASN A 814 2.19 -42.90 -37.80
CA ASN A 814 3.22 -43.81 -38.33
C ASN A 814 2.82 -44.52 -39.65
N VAL A 815 2.13 -43.80 -40.54
CA VAL A 815 1.74 -44.33 -41.86
C VAL A 815 3.00 -44.60 -42.71
N PRO A 816 3.24 -45.83 -43.20
CA PRO A 816 4.42 -46.16 -43.98
C PRO A 816 4.62 -45.24 -45.18
N GLY A 817 5.85 -44.74 -45.37
CA GLY A 817 6.22 -43.87 -46.48
C GLY A 817 5.78 -42.41 -46.35
N LYS A 818 5.27 -41.97 -45.18
CA LYS A 818 4.99 -40.56 -44.87
C LYS A 818 5.79 -40.09 -43.65
N ARG A 819 6.14 -38.79 -43.62
CA ARG A 819 6.75 -38.13 -42.45
C ARG A 819 5.66 -37.62 -41.51
N PRO A 820 5.90 -37.54 -40.18
CA PRO A 820 4.93 -37.03 -39.21
C PRO A 820 4.51 -35.57 -39.45
N THR A 821 5.33 -34.80 -40.16
CA THR A 821 5.13 -33.37 -40.45
C THR A 821 4.74 -33.07 -41.91
N ASP A 822 4.48 -34.09 -42.73
CA ASP A 822 4.04 -33.89 -44.12
C ASP A 822 2.67 -33.21 -44.16
N GLY A 823 2.66 -31.94 -44.62
CA GLY A 823 1.47 -31.09 -44.65
C GLY A 823 1.60 -29.76 -43.90
N ILE A 824 2.63 -29.57 -43.08
CA ILE A 824 2.89 -28.25 -42.42
C ILE A 824 3.03 -27.15 -43.48
N GLU A 825 3.73 -27.40 -44.59
CA GLU A 825 3.90 -26.43 -45.67
C GLU A 825 2.57 -25.99 -46.32
N SER A 826 1.54 -26.86 -46.34
CA SER A 826 0.21 -26.49 -46.83
C SER A 826 -0.61 -25.69 -45.81
N LEU A 827 -0.39 -25.90 -44.50
CA LEU A 827 -1.01 -25.07 -43.45
C LEU A 827 -0.37 -23.67 -43.41
N VAL A 828 0.95 -23.57 -43.61
CA VAL A 828 1.65 -22.28 -43.74
C VAL A 828 1.26 -21.55 -45.02
N LYS A 829 1.00 -22.26 -46.14
CA LYS A 829 0.50 -21.68 -47.40
C LYS A 829 -1.01 -21.40 -47.43
N ALA A 830 -1.77 -21.80 -46.40
CA ALA A 830 -3.18 -21.45 -46.28
C ALA A 830 -3.38 -19.99 -45.80
N VAL A 831 -2.32 -19.33 -45.34
CA VAL A 831 -2.32 -17.90 -44.97
C VAL A 831 -1.54 -17.11 -46.04
N ALA A 832 -2.28 -16.60 -47.03
CA ALA A 832 -1.84 -15.71 -48.14
C ALA A 832 -1.02 -16.41 -49.27
N PRO A 833 -1.01 -15.93 -50.55
CA PRO A 833 -1.03 -14.50 -50.89
C PRO A 833 -1.70 -13.97 -52.21
N SER A 834 -1.87 -12.64 -52.22
CA SER A 834 -1.80 -11.70 -53.37
C SER A 834 -3.00 -11.51 -54.32
N PRO A 835 -3.06 -10.34 -55.02
CA PRO A 835 -2.24 -10.06 -56.21
C PRO A 835 -1.08 -9.06 -56.00
N GLN A 836 -0.22 -8.95 -57.02
CA GLN A 836 1.16 -8.44 -56.96
C GLN A 836 1.41 -7.19 -57.87
N PRO A 837 2.59 -6.55 -57.81
CA PRO A 837 2.94 -5.32 -58.54
C PRO A 837 3.67 -5.62 -59.87
N PRO A 838 4.26 -4.58 -60.52
CA PRO A 838 5.58 -4.68 -61.15
C PRO A 838 6.62 -3.84 -60.36
N GLN A 839 7.73 -4.38 -59.83
CA GLN A 839 8.92 -4.94 -60.52
C GLN A 839 9.81 -3.83 -61.16
N VAL A 840 11.16 -3.85 -61.12
CA VAL A 840 12.07 -5.00 -61.09
C VAL A 840 13.54 -4.63 -60.71
N ASN A 841 14.26 -5.53 -60.00
CA ASN A 841 15.70 -5.87 -60.10
C ASN A 841 16.85 -4.89 -59.70
N GLN A 842 18.07 -5.34 -59.28
CA GLN A 842 18.57 -6.71 -58.97
C GLN A 842 19.87 -6.74 -58.10
N LEU A 843 19.96 -7.82 -57.31
CA LEU A 843 21.12 -8.70 -56.98
C LEU A 843 22.48 -8.20 -56.43
N SER A 844 22.78 -8.75 -55.24
CA SER A 844 24.09 -9.10 -54.62
C SER A 844 24.77 -10.31 -55.35
N PRO A 845 25.87 -11.03 -54.89
CA PRO A 845 26.37 -11.23 -53.50
C PRO A 845 27.92 -11.40 -53.25
N VAL A 846 28.22 -11.73 -51.98
CA VAL A 846 29.49 -12.04 -51.25
C VAL A 846 30.30 -13.24 -51.84
N SER A 847 31.66 -13.28 -51.80
CA SER A 847 32.47 -13.91 -50.71
C SER A 847 34.03 -13.78 -50.90
N PRO A 848 34.88 -14.11 -49.89
CA PRO A 848 36.33 -13.75 -49.85
C PRO A 848 37.28 -14.98 -50.11
N PRO A 849 38.64 -14.95 -50.00
CA PRO A 849 39.44 -14.74 -48.77
C PRO A 849 40.80 -13.99 -48.93
N ARG A 850 41.62 -13.93 -47.86
CA ARG A 850 42.95 -13.27 -47.78
C ARG A 850 44.09 -14.03 -48.49
N ALA A 851 45.03 -13.30 -49.09
CA ALA A 851 46.45 -13.67 -49.26
C ALA A 851 47.34 -12.40 -49.26
N ALA A 852 48.66 -12.55 -49.11
CA ALA A 852 49.59 -11.46 -48.78
C ALA A 852 50.62 -11.14 -49.89
N VAL A 853 51.57 -10.23 -49.56
CA VAL A 853 52.92 -10.02 -50.17
C VAL A 853 53.11 -8.86 -51.17
N LEU A 854 53.74 -7.79 -50.65
CA LEU A 854 54.85 -6.96 -51.19
C LEU A 854 54.92 -6.55 -52.69
N LEU A 855 54.92 -5.22 -52.98
CA LEU A 855 56.10 -4.41 -53.40
C LEU A 855 55.76 -2.97 -53.86
N PHE A 856 56.71 -2.05 -53.68
CA PHE A 856 56.70 -0.61 -54.03
C PHE A 856 57.13 -0.35 -55.50
N PRO A 857 57.25 0.91 -56.05
CA PRO A 857 56.86 2.25 -55.56
C PRO A 857 56.10 3.14 -56.60
N PRO A 858 55.77 4.40 -56.26
CA PRO A 858 55.92 5.52 -57.20
C PRO A 858 56.93 6.58 -56.72
N LYS A 859 57.46 7.37 -57.67
CA LYS A 859 58.61 8.28 -57.47
C LYS A 859 58.25 9.64 -56.85
N GLU A 860 59.30 10.30 -56.34
CA GLU A 860 59.36 11.65 -55.80
C GLU A 860 58.85 12.75 -56.76
N GLY A 861 58.47 13.96 -56.28
CA GLY A 861 58.35 14.39 -54.87
C GLY A 861 58.33 15.91 -54.66
N LYS A 862 58.50 16.30 -53.38
CA LYS A 862 59.16 17.52 -52.84
C LYS A 862 58.89 18.91 -53.48
N ASN A 863 58.74 20.01 -52.74
CA ASN A 863 58.47 20.27 -51.31
C ASN A 863 58.33 21.80 -51.15
N ARG A 864 57.37 22.30 -50.35
CA ARG A 864 57.49 23.63 -49.70
C ARG A 864 56.85 23.58 -48.30
N LYS A 865 57.51 22.88 -47.38
CA LYS A 865 57.24 22.94 -45.94
C LYS A 865 57.95 24.16 -45.35
N GLY A 866 57.24 24.98 -44.59
CA GLY A 866 57.80 26.15 -43.89
C GLY A 866 56.75 26.93 -43.10
N LEU A 867 55.64 27.31 -43.75
CA LEU A 867 54.62 28.17 -43.13
C LEU A 867 53.57 27.39 -42.28
N VAL A 868 53.27 26.14 -42.65
CA VAL A 868 52.16 25.37 -42.06
C VAL A 868 52.48 24.85 -40.63
N VAL A 869 53.75 24.56 -40.33
CA VAL A 869 54.13 23.91 -39.05
C VAL A 869 53.98 24.86 -37.86
N GLY A 870 54.28 26.15 -38.02
CA GLY A 870 54.12 27.14 -36.94
C GLY A 870 52.66 27.38 -36.56
N LEU A 871 51.77 27.48 -37.56
CA LEU A 871 50.34 27.70 -37.34
C LEU A 871 49.64 26.50 -36.68
N VAL A 872 50.04 25.26 -37.00
CA VAL A 872 49.43 24.05 -36.41
C VAL A 872 49.86 23.84 -34.95
N ILE A 873 51.12 24.09 -34.59
CA ILE A 873 51.58 23.90 -33.21
C ILE A 873 50.99 24.98 -32.29
N GLY A 874 50.97 26.24 -32.74
CA GLY A 874 50.36 27.34 -31.99
C GLY A 874 48.85 27.17 -31.78
N SER A 875 48.10 26.80 -32.83
CA SER A 875 46.66 26.58 -32.72
C SER A 875 46.30 25.35 -31.89
N SER A 876 47.08 24.27 -31.97
CA SER A 876 46.88 23.07 -31.15
C SER A 876 47.11 23.34 -29.67
N ALA A 877 48.17 24.08 -29.32
CA ALA A 877 48.45 24.46 -27.93
C ALA A 877 47.36 25.38 -27.37
N LEU A 878 46.90 26.38 -28.14
CA LEU A 878 45.80 27.27 -27.75
C LEU A 878 44.44 26.55 -27.66
N LEU A 879 44.17 25.55 -28.52
CA LEU A 879 42.99 24.71 -28.41
C LEU A 879 43.06 23.79 -27.20
N ILE A 880 44.20 23.18 -26.88
CA ILE A 880 44.33 22.31 -25.70
C ILE A 880 44.26 23.13 -24.40
N PHE A 881 44.89 24.30 -24.34
CA PHE A 881 44.72 25.21 -23.19
C PHE A 881 43.31 25.81 -23.14
N GLY A 882 42.70 26.15 -24.27
CA GLY A 882 41.34 26.69 -24.34
C GLY A 882 40.29 25.66 -23.93
N LEU A 883 40.40 24.42 -24.41
CA LEU A 883 39.54 23.29 -24.03
C LEU A 883 39.83 22.83 -22.61
N GLY A 884 41.09 22.86 -22.15
CA GLY A 884 41.47 22.58 -20.76
C GLY A 884 40.92 23.63 -19.80
N PHE A 885 40.97 24.91 -20.16
CA PHE A 885 40.39 26.01 -19.39
C PHE A 885 38.87 26.02 -19.45
N MET A 886 38.25 25.72 -20.61
CA MET A 886 36.81 25.47 -20.73
C MET A 886 36.37 24.28 -19.87
N ALA A 887 37.06 23.14 -19.95
CA ALA A 887 36.75 21.97 -19.14
C ALA A 887 36.94 22.28 -17.65
N TRP A 888 38.02 22.97 -17.25
CA TRP A 888 38.23 23.39 -15.87
C TRP A 888 37.20 24.42 -15.39
N PHE A 889 36.77 25.35 -16.25
CA PHE A 889 35.74 26.36 -15.95
C PHE A 889 34.34 25.75 -15.91
N ILE A 890 34.03 24.80 -16.79
CA ILE A 890 32.81 23.99 -16.81
C ILE A 890 32.79 23.09 -15.57
N LEU A 891 33.88 22.39 -15.23
CA LEU A 891 33.99 21.56 -14.03
C LEU A 891 33.95 22.40 -12.75
N ARG A 892 34.52 23.61 -12.73
CA ARG A 892 34.34 24.57 -11.64
C ARG A 892 32.91 25.08 -11.55
N ARG A 893 32.25 25.40 -12.68
CA ARG A 893 30.83 25.79 -12.70
C ARG A 893 29.90 24.64 -12.33
N LYS A 894 30.21 23.40 -12.71
CA LYS A 894 29.45 22.20 -12.31
C LYS A 894 29.59 21.97 -10.81
N ARG A 895 30.82 21.90 -10.27
CA ARG A 895 31.05 21.79 -8.82
C ARG A 895 30.51 22.96 -8.01
N LYS A 896 30.46 24.18 -8.57
CA LYS A 896 29.84 25.35 -7.92
C LYS A 896 28.31 25.27 -7.97
N ARG A 897 27.72 24.86 -9.09
CA ARG A 897 26.26 24.64 -9.23
C ARG A 897 25.74 23.42 -8.48
N GLU A 898 26.54 22.36 -8.33
CA GLU A 898 26.23 21.19 -7.51
C GLU A 898 26.20 21.61 -6.03
N LYS A 899 27.22 22.35 -5.54
CA LYS A 899 27.17 22.96 -4.20
C LYS A 899 26.03 23.96 -4.01
N GLU A 900 25.77 24.82 -5.00
CA GLU A 900 24.66 25.79 -4.95
C GLU A 900 23.28 25.11 -5.13
N LYS A 901 23.17 23.88 -5.64
CA LYS A 901 21.93 23.09 -5.58
C LYS A 901 21.75 22.50 -4.18
N ASP A 902 22.76 21.83 -3.62
CA ASP A 902 22.68 21.23 -2.28
C ASP A 902 22.37 22.26 -1.17
N ASP A 903 23.05 23.41 -1.18
CA ASP A 903 22.83 24.50 -0.21
C ASP A 903 21.37 25.06 -0.34
N ASN A 904 20.81 25.17 -1.56
CA ASN A 904 19.46 25.72 -1.78
C ASN A 904 18.32 24.72 -1.51
N VAL A 905 18.46 23.44 -1.89
CA VAL A 905 17.44 22.41 -1.63
C VAL A 905 17.29 22.16 -0.12
N PHE A 906 18.39 22.19 0.62
CA PHE A 906 18.36 22.08 2.08
C PHE A 906 17.67 23.28 2.74
N ASP A 907 17.93 24.49 2.25
CA ASP A 907 17.24 25.69 2.75
C ASP A 907 15.74 25.64 2.51
N MET A 908 15.32 25.15 1.34
CA MET A 908 13.92 25.03 0.94
C MET A 908 13.15 23.96 1.71
N LEU A 909 13.81 22.88 2.12
CA LEU A 909 13.23 21.79 2.93
C LEU A 909 13.05 22.14 4.41
N PHE A 910 13.81 23.13 4.93
CA PHE A 910 13.86 23.40 6.37
C PHE A 910 13.54 24.87 6.75
N SER A 911 13.31 25.78 5.81
CA SER A 911 12.92 27.17 6.14
C SER A 911 11.47 27.30 6.62
N ASP A 912 10.53 26.55 6.04
CA ASP A 912 9.10 26.63 6.38
C ASP A 912 8.78 26.00 7.77
N GLU A 913 9.59 25.06 8.30
CA GLU A 913 9.33 24.40 9.61
C GLU A 913 9.80 25.20 10.86
N PHE A 914 10.71 26.19 10.72
CA PHE A 914 11.35 26.84 11.89
C PHE A 914 10.96 28.31 12.14
N GLY A 915 9.96 28.84 11.42
CA GLY A 915 9.55 30.26 11.49
C GLY A 915 9.05 30.77 12.86
N ASN A 916 8.59 29.88 13.75
CA ASN A 916 7.96 30.24 15.04
C ASN A 916 8.94 30.37 16.23
N GLY A 917 10.15 30.89 16.03
CA GLY A 917 11.02 31.43 17.10
C GLY A 917 11.53 30.50 18.23
N MET A 918 11.11 29.24 18.27
CA MET A 918 11.43 28.25 19.33
C MET A 918 12.29 27.05 18.86
N GLY A 919 12.66 27.02 17.58
CA GLY A 919 13.51 26.00 16.96
C GLY A 919 15.02 26.27 17.13
N PRO A 920 15.90 25.32 16.76
CA PRO A 920 17.35 25.53 16.73
C PRO A 920 17.75 26.64 15.74
N ARG A 921 18.63 27.57 16.15
CA ARG A 921 19.07 28.73 15.34
C ARG A 921 19.95 28.30 14.17
N ARG A 922 19.77 28.92 13.00
CA ARG A 922 20.76 28.83 11.91
C ARG A 922 21.96 29.73 12.24
N PHE A 923 23.16 29.17 12.14
CA PHE A 923 24.43 29.88 12.30
C PHE A 923 25.18 29.99 10.97
N SER A 924 25.97 31.06 10.80
CA SER A 924 26.85 31.19 9.63
C SER A 924 28.22 30.56 9.86
N PHE A 925 28.89 30.12 8.79
CA PHE A 925 30.24 29.55 8.88
C PHE A 925 31.23 30.53 9.52
N ASN A 926 31.15 31.82 9.15
CA ASN A 926 32.05 32.85 9.66
C ASN A 926 31.83 33.14 11.15
N GLU A 927 30.61 32.97 11.65
CA GLU A 927 30.27 33.12 13.07
C GLU A 927 30.84 31.95 13.88
N LEU A 928 30.63 30.71 13.41
CA LEU A 928 31.19 29.51 14.02
C LEU A 928 32.72 29.53 14.02
N ALA A 929 33.34 29.88 12.89
CA ALA A 929 34.79 30.03 12.79
C ALA A 929 35.35 31.04 13.80
N LYS A 930 34.66 32.16 14.05
CA LYS A 930 35.10 33.14 15.07
C LYS A 930 35.06 32.57 16.48
N VAL A 931 34.03 31.80 16.83
CA VAL A 931 33.87 31.27 18.20
C VAL A 931 34.65 29.98 18.48
N THR A 932 35.14 29.29 17.46
CA THR A 932 35.99 28.08 17.56
C THR A 932 37.48 28.32 17.22
N GLY A 933 37.93 29.59 17.13
CA GLY A 933 39.32 29.91 16.82
C GLY A 933 39.75 29.50 15.40
N ASN A 934 38.85 29.61 14.42
CA ASN A 934 38.96 29.07 13.05
C ASN A 934 39.04 27.53 12.99
N PHE A 935 38.40 26.83 13.93
CA PHE A 935 38.47 25.37 14.08
C PHE A 935 39.90 24.89 14.31
N ASP A 936 40.58 25.53 15.25
CA ASP A 936 41.95 25.20 15.64
C ASP A 936 41.99 23.84 16.38
N ASP A 937 42.71 22.91 15.76
CA ASP A 937 42.89 21.53 16.20
C ASP A 937 43.68 21.41 17.52
N GLU A 938 44.53 22.39 17.85
CA GLU A 938 45.37 22.37 19.07
C GLU A 938 44.63 22.93 20.29
N ASN A 939 43.95 24.07 20.13
CA ASN A 939 43.38 24.81 21.27
C ASN A 939 41.89 24.60 21.50
N TYR A 940 41.12 24.21 20.47
CA TYR A 940 39.64 24.16 20.54
C TYR A 940 39.04 22.78 20.28
N LYS A 941 39.79 21.82 19.74
CA LYS A 941 39.28 20.47 19.44
C LYS A 941 39.02 19.66 20.71
N LEU A 942 37.79 19.16 20.84
CA LEU A 942 37.34 18.29 21.93
C LEU A 942 37.54 16.81 21.60
N GLY A 943 37.52 16.46 20.30
CA GLY A 943 37.77 15.09 19.82
C GLY A 943 37.46 14.93 18.33
N GLU A 944 37.82 13.77 17.79
CA GLU A 944 37.52 13.36 16.41
C GLU A 944 37.15 11.87 16.39
N GLY A 945 36.21 11.50 15.52
CA GLY A 945 35.76 10.13 15.31
C GLY A 945 35.17 9.94 13.91
N GLY A 946 34.53 8.78 13.67
CA GLY A 946 33.99 8.43 12.34
C GLY A 946 33.00 9.45 11.77
N PHE A 947 32.28 10.16 12.64
CA PHE A 947 31.28 11.18 12.28
C PHE A 947 31.86 12.59 12.08
N GLY A 948 33.16 12.81 12.35
CA GLY A 948 33.83 14.10 12.18
C GLY A 948 34.55 14.61 13.44
N SER A 949 34.88 15.90 13.46
CA SER A 949 35.59 16.57 14.55
C SER A 949 34.65 17.47 15.35
N VAL A 950 34.82 17.50 16.68
CA VAL A 950 34.03 18.36 17.58
C VAL A 950 34.94 19.43 18.18
N TYR A 951 34.51 20.69 18.12
CA TYR A 951 35.25 21.85 18.64
C TYR A 951 34.46 22.54 19.74
N LYS A 952 35.15 23.03 20.77
CA LYS A 952 34.60 23.94 21.76
C LYS A 952 34.43 25.32 21.12
N GLY A 953 33.35 26.01 21.45
CA GLY A 953 33.19 27.43 21.15
C GLY A 953 32.48 28.16 22.28
N TYR A 954 32.39 29.49 22.18
CA TYR A 954 31.69 30.33 23.16
C TYR A 954 30.82 31.37 22.43
N LEU A 955 29.50 31.27 22.62
CA LEU A 955 28.52 32.19 22.03
C LEU A 955 28.26 33.34 22.99
N LYS A 956 28.67 34.55 22.59
CA LYS A 956 28.45 35.78 23.36
C LYS A 956 26.96 36.09 23.55
N ASP A 957 26.15 35.88 22.51
CA ASP A 957 24.70 36.13 22.52
C ASP A 957 23.94 35.31 23.59
N LEU A 958 24.49 34.15 23.97
CA LEU A 958 23.88 33.21 24.93
C LEU A 958 24.68 33.09 26.25
N ASP A 959 25.76 33.87 26.39
CA ASP A 959 26.76 33.77 27.47
C ASP A 959 27.12 32.32 27.86
N SER A 960 27.40 31.48 26.85
CA SER A 960 27.53 30.04 27.07
C SER A 960 28.50 29.34 26.13
N TYR A 961 29.11 28.28 26.63
CA TYR A 961 29.96 27.38 25.85
C TYR A 961 29.12 26.42 25.00
N ILE A 962 29.59 26.15 23.80
CA ILE A 962 28.98 25.24 22.82
C ILE A 962 29.96 24.16 22.36
N ALA A 963 29.40 23.05 21.88
CA ALA A 963 30.12 22.03 21.13
C ALA A 963 29.69 22.08 19.66
N VAL A 964 30.63 22.33 18.76
CA VAL A 964 30.41 22.39 17.30
C VAL A 964 30.91 21.08 16.68
N LYS A 965 29.99 20.17 16.35
CA LYS A 965 30.26 18.91 15.63
C LYS A 965 30.31 19.22 14.13
N ARG A 966 31.51 19.17 13.54
CA ARG A 966 31.77 19.39 12.11
C ARG A 966 31.88 18.05 11.40
N VAL A 967 30.90 17.75 10.55
CA VAL A 967 30.72 16.42 9.94
C VAL A 967 31.75 16.16 8.85
N SER A 968 32.28 14.93 8.80
CA SER A 968 33.26 14.52 7.79
C SER A 968 32.65 14.39 6.40
N ARG A 969 33.18 15.11 5.41
CA ARG A 969 32.75 15.04 3.99
C ARG A 969 33.20 13.77 3.24
N LYS A 970 33.90 12.82 3.88
CA LYS A 970 34.55 11.70 3.18
C LYS A 970 33.58 10.60 2.69
N SER A 971 32.28 10.69 2.95
CA SER A 971 31.27 9.71 2.51
C SER A 971 29.90 10.36 2.25
N LYS A 972 29.07 9.75 1.39
CA LYS A 972 27.62 10.09 1.25
C LYS A 972 26.84 9.92 2.57
N GLN A 973 27.36 9.10 3.48
CA GLN A 973 26.72 8.75 4.75
C GLN A 973 26.60 9.95 5.70
N GLY A 974 27.64 10.79 5.81
CA GLY A 974 27.66 11.93 6.74
C GLY A 974 26.56 12.99 6.45
N LEU A 975 26.15 13.15 5.19
CA LEU A 975 25.02 14.03 4.85
C LEU A 975 23.67 13.45 5.31
N LYS A 976 23.47 12.13 5.14
CA LYS A 976 22.26 11.43 5.61
C LYS A 976 22.16 11.47 7.15
N GLU A 977 23.28 11.33 7.84
CA GLU A 977 23.37 11.45 9.31
C GLU A 977 23.08 12.87 9.77
N TYR A 978 23.72 13.89 9.18
CA TYR A 978 23.45 15.30 9.48
C TYR A 978 21.96 15.65 9.31
N ALA A 979 21.34 15.28 8.18
CA ALA A 979 19.94 15.55 7.92
C ALA A 979 19.00 14.81 8.90
N SER A 980 19.31 13.55 9.22
CA SER A 980 18.57 12.77 10.23
C SER A 980 18.67 13.38 11.62
N GLU A 981 19.88 13.79 12.01
CA GLU A 981 20.16 14.40 13.30
C GLU A 981 19.39 15.72 13.45
N VAL A 982 19.49 16.65 12.48
CA VAL A 982 18.69 17.90 12.45
C VAL A 982 17.20 17.63 12.52
N LYS A 983 16.67 16.73 11.68
CA LYS A 983 15.22 16.46 11.60
C LYS A 983 14.64 15.88 12.89
N ILE A 984 15.38 14.99 13.56
CA ILE A 984 14.88 14.31 14.76
C ILE A 984 15.13 15.17 16.02
N ILE A 985 16.36 15.60 16.29
CA ILE A 985 16.68 16.26 17.57
C ILE A 985 16.07 17.66 17.70
N SER A 986 15.70 18.31 16.59
CA SER A 986 14.99 19.60 16.62
C SER A 986 13.59 19.50 17.22
N ARG A 987 12.94 18.34 17.06
CA ARG A 987 11.57 18.04 17.54
C ARG A 987 11.54 17.49 18.96
N LEU A 988 12.68 17.05 19.49
CA LEU A 988 12.80 16.44 20.82
C LEU A 988 13.14 17.46 21.91
N ARG A 989 12.50 17.31 23.08
CA ARG A 989 12.62 18.19 24.24
C ARG A 989 12.53 17.39 25.55
N HIS A 990 13.67 16.86 26.01
CA HIS A 990 13.75 16.14 27.29
C HIS A 990 15.04 16.47 28.05
N LYS A 991 14.99 16.45 29.40
CA LYS A 991 16.09 16.88 30.27
C LYS A 991 17.37 16.03 30.10
N ASN A 992 17.19 14.73 29.84
CA ASN A 992 18.26 13.75 29.63
C ASN A 992 18.63 13.56 28.15
N LEU A 993 18.35 14.55 27.28
CA LEU A 993 18.90 14.62 25.92
C LEU A 993 19.86 15.83 25.82
N VAL A 994 20.85 15.73 24.93
CA VAL A 994 21.76 16.85 24.62
C VAL A 994 21.04 17.84 23.70
N LYS A 995 20.82 19.07 24.15
CA LYS A 995 20.06 20.09 23.43
C LYS A 995 20.82 20.60 22.20
N LEU A 996 20.25 20.42 21.00
CA LEU A 996 20.68 21.13 19.81
C LEU A 996 20.29 22.62 19.92
N ILE A 997 21.30 23.48 19.93
CA ILE A 997 21.17 24.95 19.93
C ILE A 997 20.97 25.46 18.51
N GLY A 998 21.61 24.82 17.53
CA GLY A 998 21.52 25.25 16.13
C GLY A 998 22.31 24.41 15.15
N TRP A 999 22.31 24.85 13.90
CA TRP A 999 22.95 24.17 12.78
C TRP A 999 23.54 25.18 11.78
N CYS A 1000 24.49 24.73 10.97
CA CYS A 1000 25.06 25.50 9.86
C CYS A 1000 25.25 24.58 8.66
N HIS A 1001 24.62 24.95 7.55
CA HIS A 1001 24.91 24.46 6.21
C HIS A 1001 25.31 25.68 5.38
N GLU A 1002 26.62 25.87 5.20
CA GLU A 1002 27.17 26.97 4.38
C GLU A 1002 28.47 26.55 3.73
N ARG A 1003 28.69 26.95 2.47
CA ARG A 1003 29.90 26.62 1.70
C ARG A 1003 30.07 25.09 1.58
N GLY A 1004 28.97 24.34 1.71
CA GLY A 1004 28.88 22.89 1.87
C GLY A 1004 29.51 22.32 3.16
N GLU A 1005 29.85 23.13 4.17
CA GLU A 1005 30.28 22.65 5.49
C GLU A 1005 29.04 22.35 6.34
N LEU A 1006 28.97 21.12 6.88
CA LEU A 1006 27.86 20.64 7.70
C LEU A 1006 28.28 20.66 9.16
N MET A 1007 27.60 21.47 9.98
CA MET A 1007 27.94 21.65 11.39
C MET A 1007 26.70 21.69 12.28
N LEU A 1008 26.76 20.99 13.41
CA LEU A 1008 25.74 20.97 14.45
C LEU A 1008 26.28 21.62 15.72
N ILE A 1009 25.44 22.41 16.39
CA ILE A 1009 25.80 23.21 17.55
C ILE A 1009 24.98 22.72 18.73
N TYR A 1010 25.65 22.10 19.69
CA TYR A 1010 25.09 21.56 20.92
C TYR A 1010 25.51 22.38 22.14
N GLU A 1011 24.75 22.28 23.23
CA GLU A 1011 25.20 22.71 24.56
C GLU A 1011 26.50 22.00 24.96
N PHE A 1012 27.45 22.74 25.55
CA PHE A 1012 28.73 22.15 25.96
C PHE A 1012 28.61 21.36 27.27
N MET A 1013 28.93 20.07 27.19
CA MET A 1013 28.90 19.14 28.32
C MET A 1013 30.23 19.16 29.06
N VAL A 1014 30.29 19.91 30.17
CA VAL A 1014 31.54 20.22 30.88
C VAL A 1014 32.30 19.00 31.41
N ASN A 1015 31.58 17.91 31.74
CA ASN A 1015 32.19 16.66 32.21
C ASN A 1015 32.45 15.66 31.08
N GLY A 1016 32.14 15.97 29.82
CA GLY A 1016 32.44 15.12 28.66
C GLY A 1016 31.59 13.84 28.58
N SER A 1017 32.11 12.81 27.91
CA SER A 1017 31.43 11.52 27.68
C SER A 1017 31.65 10.52 28.82
N LEU A 1018 30.70 9.61 29.04
CA LEU A 1018 30.78 8.58 30.08
C LEU A 1018 31.96 7.59 29.88
N ASP A 1019 32.28 7.23 28.63
CA ASP A 1019 33.43 6.36 28.30
C ASP A 1019 34.76 6.94 28.81
N PHE A 1020 34.84 8.26 28.90
CA PHE A 1020 36.01 8.99 29.34
C PHE A 1020 36.26 8.83 30.84
N HIS A 1021 35.20 8.80 31.64
CA HIS A 1021 35.27 8.52 33.07
C HIS A 1021 35.54 7.04 33.35
N LEU A 1022 34.76 6.15 32.74
CA LEU A 1022 34.87 4.70 32.97
C LEU A 1022 36.25 4.16 32.53
N PHE A 1023 36.75 4.57 31.37
CA PHE A 1023 37.91 3.92 30.74
C PHE A 1023 39.16 4.79 30.62
N LYS A 1024 39.04 6.13 30.51
CA LYS A 1024 40.16 7.04 30.19
C LYS A 1024 40.69 7.82 31.41
N GLY A 1025 40.05 7.72 32.58
CA GLY A 1025 40.71 7.87 33.89
C GLY A 1025 40.98 9.29 34.42
N LYS A 1026 40.28 10.34 33.94
CA LYS A 1026 40.42 11.69 34.55
C LYS A 1026 39.71 11.87 35.90
N SER A 1027 38.65 11.11 36.18
CA SER A 1027 37.92 11.18 37.45
C SER A 1027 37.18 9.86 37.71
N LEU A 1028 37.03 9.53 39.00
CA LEU A 1028 36.32 8.34 39.45
C LEU A 1028 34.85 8.69 39.70
N LEU A 1029 33.93 8.06 38.96
CA LEU A 1029 32.50 8.14 39.28
C LEU A 1029 32.20 7.21 40.46
N THR A 1030 31.68 7.79 41.55
CA THR A 1030 31.14 7.05 42.70
C THR A 1030 29.96 6.18 42.27
N TRP A 1031 29.63 5.17 43.07
CA TRP A 1031 28.51 4.29 42.79
C TRP A 1031 27.17 5.04 42.63
N GLU A 1032 26.89 6.00 43.51
CA GLU A 1032 25.66 6.81 43.46
C GLU A 1032 25.51 7.53 42.11
N ILE A 1033 26.59 8.14 41.61
CA ILE A 1033 26.61 8.83 40.32
C ILE A 1033 26.43 7.82 39.18
N ARG A 1034 27.09 6.66 39.24
CA ARG A 1034 26.92 5.58 38.24
C ARG A 1034 25.47 5.10 38.16
N TYR A 1035 24.85 4.82 39.30
CA TYR A 1035 23.47 4.33 39.36
C TYR A 1035 22.46 5.41 38.90
N LYS A 1036 22.70 6.67 39.25
CA LYS A 1036 21.95 7.82 38.72
C LYS A 1036 22.05 7.94 37.20
N ILE A 1037 23.25 7.80 36.62
CA ILE A 1037 23.47 7.86 35.16
C ILE A 1037 22.65 6.78 34.41
N VAL A 1038 22.51 5.58 34.97
CA VAL A 1038 21.65 4.53 34.40
C VAL A 1038 20.18 4.96 34.40
N LYS A 1039 19.69 5.54 35.50
CA LYS A 1039 18.29 6.03 35.60
C LYS A 1039 18.01 7.20 34.65
N ASP A 1040 18.93 8.15 34.55
CA ASP A 1040 18.88 9.26 33.60
C ASP A 1040 18.80 8.75 32.14
N LEU A 1041 19.60 7.73 31.80
CA LEU A 1041 19.58 7.09 30.49
C LEU A 1041 18.27 6.32 30.23
N ALA A 1042 17.77 5.60 31.22
CA ALA A 1042 16.50 4.88 31.11
C ALA A 1042 15.32 5.85 30.90
N SER A 1043 15.32 6.99 31.62
CA SER A 1043 14.36 8.08 31.43
C SER A 1043 14.47 8.71 30.04
N ALA A 1044 15.68 8.88 29.50
CA ALA A 1044 15.86 9.34 28.12
C ALA A 1044 15.26 8.35 27.11
N LEU A 1045 15.47 7.05 27.32
CA LEU A 1045 15.02 6.02 26.38
C LEU A 1045 13.50 5.77 26.47
N LEU A 1046 12.89 5.88 27.66
CA LEU A 1046 11.43 5.89 27.83
C LEU A 1046 10.79 7.02 27.03
N TYR A 1047 11.33 8.24 27.14
CA TYR A 1047 10.84 9.39 26.38
C TYR A 1047 10.87 9.14 24.86
N LEU A 1048 11.97 8.57 24.36
CA LEU A 1048 12.12 8.23 22.93
C LEU A 1048 11.20 7.10 22.47
N HIS A 1049 10.91 6.09 23.31
CA HIS A 1049 10.15 4.89 22.92
C HIS A 1049 8.65 4.98 23.16
N GLU A 1050 8.19 5.80 24.12
CA GLU A 1050 6.83 5.74 24.65
C GLU A 1050 6.14 7.10 24.90
N GLU A 1051 6.86 8.23 25.02
CA GLU A 1051 6.26 9.52 25.45
C GLU A 1051 6.18 10.60 24.36
N GLY A 1052 6.72 10.36 23.16
CA GLY A 1052 6.63 11.27 22.01
C GLY A 1052 5.59 10.81 20.97
N ASP A 1053 5.21 11.71 20.06
CA ASP A 1053 4.24 11.46 18.97
C ASP A 1053 4.66 10.32 18.01
N TYR A 1054 5.96 9.99 18.02
CA TYR A 1054 6.56 8.89 17.26
C TYR A 1054 7.61 8.19 18.12
N CYS A 1055 7.76 6.87 17.94
CA CYS A 1055 8.84 6.12 18.56
C CYS A 1055 10.15 6.45 17.85
N VAL A 1056 11.10 7.02 18.57
CA VAL A 1056 12.44 7.29 18.08
C VAL A 1056 13.36 6.13 18.47
N LEU A 1057 13.79 5.34 17.50
CA LEU A 1057 14.88 4.38 17.71
C LEU A 1057 16.21 5.12 17.61
N HIS A 1058 17.06 5.04 18.63
CA HIS A 1058 18.34 5.76 18.70
C HIS A 1058 19.45 5.06 17.89
N ARG A 1059 19.51 3.72 17.97
CA ARG A 1059 20.37 2.82 17.16
C ARG A 1059 21.89 2.94 17.37
N ASP A 1060 22.36 3.93 18.14
CA ASP A 1060 23.77 4.10 18.54
C ASP A 1060 23.92 4.45 20.03
N ILE A 1061 23.23 3.74 20.91
CA ILE A 1061 23.36 3.90 22.37
C ILE A 1061 24.66 3.24 22.84
N LYS A 1062 25.61 4.04 23.32
CA LYS A 1062 26.92 3.61 23.82
C LYS A 1062 27.53 4.63 24.77
N THR A 1063 28.50 4.22 25.59
CA THR A 1063 29.12 5.09 26.60
C THR A 1063 29.84 6.33 26.05
N SER A 1064 30.20 6.39 24.76
CA SER A 1064 30.77 7.62 24.16
C SER A 1064 29.71 8.66 23.77
N ASN A 1065 28.45 8.25 23.61
CA ASN A 1065 27.33 9.12 23.18
C ASN A 1065 26.48 9.60 24.36
N ILE A 1066 26.82 9.14 25.58
CA ILE A 1066 26.22 9.56 26.84
C ILE A 1066 27.11 10.64 27.43
N MET A 1067 26.61 11.87 27.44
CA MET A 1067 27.33 13.05 27.90
C MET A 1067 26.90 13.43 29.32
N LEU A 1068 27.79 14.08 30.06
CA LEU A 1068 27.59 14.46 31.45
C LEU A 1068 27.64 15.98 31.61
N ASP A 1069 26.57 16.53 32.19
CA ASP A 1069 26.52 17.96 32.57
C ASP A 1069 27.34 18.24 33.85
N SER A 1070 27.33 19.48 34.32
CA SER A 1070 28.07 19.91 35.52
C SER A 1070 27.69 19.16 36.80
N ASN A 1071 26.46 18.64 36.87
CA ASN A 1071 25.92 17.91 38.02
C ASN A 1071 25.96 16.38 37.81
N PHE A 1072 26.70 15.92 36.80
CA PHE A 1072 26.75 14.51 36.37
C PHE A 1072 25.35 13.94 36.10
N ASN A 1073 24.42 14.74 35.55
CA ASN A 1073 23.21 14.19 34.94
C ASN A 1073 23.58 13.61 33.57
N ALA A 1074 23.06 12.43 33.24
CA ALA A 1074 23.30 11.84 31.93
C ALA A 1074 22.39 12.44 30.86
N LYS A 1075 22.97 12.77 29.71
CA LYS A 1075 22.30 13.27 28.51
C LYS A 1075 22.71 12.44 27.30
N LEU A 1076 21.74 11.79 26.67
CA LEU A 1076 21.95 11.03 25.43
C LEU A 1076 22.04 11.99 24.23
N GLY A 1077 23.02 11.75 23.36
CA GLY A 1077 23.26 12.52 22.14
C GLY A 1077 23.72 11.64 20.98
N ASP A 1078 24.03 12.30 19.85
CA ASP A 1078 24.34 11.70 18.55
C ASP A 1078 23.16 10.95 17.88
N PHE A 1079 22.25 11.74 17.28
CA PHE A 1079 21.04 11.23 16.64
C PHE A 1079 21.21 10.95 15.13
N GLY A 1080 22.44 10.89 14.62
CA GLY A 1080 22.70 10.69 13.18
C GLY A 1080 22.16 9.35 12.63
N LEU A 1081 22.18 8.30 13.45
CA LEU A 1081 21.64 6.98 13.08
C LEU A 1081 20.18 6.77 13.50
N ALA A 1082 19.59 7.70 14.25
CA ALA A 1082 18.26 7.58 14.82
C ALA A 1082 17.16 7.58 13.74
N ARG A 1083 16.03 6.91 13.99
CA ARG A 1083 14.90 6.80 13.02
C ARG A 1083 13.56 6.89 13.72
N LEU A 1084 12.60 7.55 13.07
CA LEU A 1084 11.19 7.57 13.49
C LEU A 1084 10.50 6.28 13.08
N VAL A 1085 9.77 5.68 14.01
CA VAL A 1085 8.97 4.47 13.83
C VAL A 1085 7.57 4.74 14.35
N ASP A 1086 6.59 4.30 13.58
CA ASP A 1086 5.16 4.35 13.91
C ASP A 1086 4.87 3.27 14.95
N HIS A 1087 4.21 3.63 16.06
CA HIS A 1087 3.93 2.70 17.17
C HIS A 1087 3.09 1.49 16.74
N SER A 1088 2.36 1.58 15.63
CA SER A 1088 1.51 0.52 15.09
C SER A 1088 2.22 -0.50 14.18
N LYS A 1089 3.45 -0.22 13.70
CA LYS A 1089 4.11 -0.99 12.63
C LYS A 1089 5.37 -1.70 13.14
N GLY A 1090 5.25 -3.02 13.34
CA GLY A 1090 6.33 -3.92 13.79
C GLY A 1090 7.57 -3.98 12.87
N LEU A 1091 8.59 -4.72 13.31
CA LEU A 1091 9.98 -4.70 12.81
C LEU A 1091 10.14 -4.42 11.29
N LYS A 1092 10.54 -3.18 10.97
CA LYS A 1092 10.93 -2.77 9.61
C LYS A 1092 12.37 -3.19 9.32
N ASN A 1093 12.67 -3.57 8.08
CA ASN A 1093 14.04 -3.75 7.61
C ASN A 1093 14.77 -2.41 7.67
N THR A 1094 15.83 -2.29 8.48
CA THR A 1094 16.71 -1.11 8.48
C THR A 1094 18.05 -1.44 7.83
N LEU A 1095 18.75 -0.43 7.32
CA LEU A 1095 20.13 -0.62 6.88
C LEU A 1095 21.00 -0.93 8.11
N LEU A 1096 21.83 -1.97 8.06
CA LEU A 1096 22.75 -2.37 9.13
C LEU A 1096 23.59 -1.16 9.57
N ALA A 1097 23.35 -0.68 10.78
CA ALA A 1097 24.02 0.48 11.36
C ALA A 1097 23.97 0.41 12.90
N GLY A 1098 25.03 0.91 13.54
CA GLY A 1098 25.25 0.84 14.98
C GLY A 1098 26.72 0.55 15.28
N THR A 1099 27.09 0.49 16.56
CA THR A 1099 28.47 0.21 16.98
C THR A 1099 28.63 -1.25 17.41
N VAL A 1100 29.57 -1.97 16.77
CA VAL A 1100 29.92 -3.36 17.12
C VAL A 1100 30.23 -3.47 18.62
N GLY A 1101 29.68 -4.48 19.28
CA GLY A 1101 29.74 -4.67 20.74
C GLY A 1101 28.52 -4.12 21.49
N TYR A 1102 27.78 -3.16 20.91
CA TYR A 1102 26.49 -2.66 21.45
C TYR A 1102 25.29 -3.13 20.62
N MET A 1103 25.48 -3.44 19.33
CA MET A 1103 24.43 -3.96 18.46
C MET A 1103 23.87 -5.29 18.95
N ALA A 1104 22.55 -5.43 18.92
CA ALA A 1104 21.85 -6.66 19.28
C ALA A 1104 22.09 -7.78 18.24
N PRO A 1105 22.05 -9.07 18.63
CA PRO A 1105 22.31 -10.20 17.73
C PRO A 1105 21.42 -10.22 16.48
N GLU A 1106 20.15 -9.87 16.63
CA GLU A 1106 19.17 -9.81 15.53
C GLU A 1106 19.42 -8.64 14.57
N CYS A 1107 20.01 -7.53 15.05
CA CYS A 1107 20.44 -6.44 14.18
C CYS A 1107 21.59 -6.89 13.28
N LEU A 1108 22.52 -7.68 13.82
CA LEU A 1108 23.67 -8.21 13.08
C LEU A 1108 23.27 -9.27 12.05
N SER A 1109 22.25 -10.09 12.33
CA SER A 1109 21.80 -11.17 11.43
C SER A 1109 20.75 -10.72 10.39
N SER A 1110 19.86 -9.78 10.74
CA SER A 1110 18.71 -9.39 9.90
C SER A 1110 18.68 -7.93 9.46
N GLY A 1111 19.56 -7.08 10.00
CA GLY A 1111 19.55 -5.63 9.77
C GLY A 1111 18.38 -4.89 10.44
N LYS A 1112 17.40 -5.58 11.04
CA LYS A 1112 16.23 -4.98 11.67
C LYS A 1112 16.61 -4.33 13.00
N ALA A 1113 16.16 -3.10 13.21
CA ALA A 1113 16.26 -2.39 14.49
C ALA A 1113 14.86 -2.18 15.08
N SER A 1114 14.74 -2.29 16.39
CA SER A 1114 13.49 -2.18 17.16
C SER A 1114 13.74 -1.57 18.55
N LYS A 1115 12.68 -1.37 19.34
CA LYS A 1115 12.81 -0.86 20.72
C LYS A 1115 13.68 -1.81 21.56
N GLU A 1116 13.50 -3.11 21.37
CA GLU A 1116 14.20 -4.20 22.04
C GLU A 1116 15.71 -4.19 21.69
N SER A 1117 16.10 -3.69 20.52
CA SER A 1117 17.51 -3.54 20.12
C SER A 1117 18.21 -2.33 20.76
N ASP A 1118 17.47 -1.24 20.97
CA ASP A 1118 17.93 -0.10 21.79
C ASP A 1118 18.03 -0.52 23.28
N VAL A 1119 17.07 -1.31 23.78
CA VAL A 1119 17.12 -1.91 25.13
C VAL A 1119 18.33 -2.82 25.30
N TYR A 1120 18.68 -3.65 24.31
CA TYR A 1120 19.93 -4.43 24.34
C TYR A 1120 21.16 -3.52 24.45
N SER A 1121 21.22 -2.44 23.66
CA SER A 1121 22.31 -1.47 23.69
C SER A 1121 22.42 -0.77 25.06
N PHE A 1122 21.28 -0.43 25.68
CA PHE A 1122 21.18 0.04 27.06
C PHE A 1122 21.71 -1.00 28.06
N GLY A 1123 21.36 -2.28 27.89
CA GLY A 1123 21.83 -3.39 28.73
C GLY A 1123 23.36 -3.52 28.72
N VAL A 1124 23.98 -3.43 27.54
CA VAL A 1124 25.45 -3.41 27.41
C VAL A 1124 26.04 -2.23 28.18
N VAL A 1125 25.48 -1.01 28.03
CA VAL A 1125 25.94 0.18 28.77
C VAL A 1125 25.78 0.04 30.28
N ALA A 1126 24.68 -0.54 30.76
CA ALA A 1126 24.46 -0.80 32.19
C ALA A 1126 25.55 -1.73 32.76
N LEU A 1127 25.94 -2.77 32.00
CA LEU A 1127 27.05 -3.65 32.36
C LEU A 1127 28.42 -2.94 32.28
N GLU A 1128 28.67 -2.06 31.31
CA GLU A 1128 29.89 -1.24 31.26
C GLU A 1128 30.02 -0.34 32.51
N ILE A 1129 28.92 0.25 32.96
CA ILE A 1129 28.86 1.10 34.16
C ILE A 1129 29.15 0.30 35.43
N ALA A 1130 28.57 -0.89 35.58
CA ALA A 1130 28.79 -1.79 36.72
C ALA A 1130 30.22 -2.35 36.76
N CYS A 1131 30.74 -2.80 35.62
CA CYS A 1131 31.99 -3.54 35.55
C CYS A 1131 33.24 -2.66 35.31
N GLY A 1132 33.06 -1.43 34.82
CA GLY A 1132 34.19 -0.56 34.44
C GLY A 1132 35.02 -1.08 33.26
N ARG A 1133 34.46 -2.02 32.48
CA ARG A 1133 35.09 -2.67 31.31
C ARG A 1133 34.36 -2.32 30.02
N ARG A 1134 35.09 -2.37 28.90
CA ARG A 1134 34.52 -2.13 27.55
C ARG A 1134 33.75 -3.36 27.06
N SER A 1135 32.72 -3.14 26.25
CA SER A 1135 31.88 -4.18 25.62
C SER A 1135 32.67 -5.21 24.80
N ILE A 1136 33.74 -4.77 24.13
CA ILE A 1136 34.73 -5.61 23.46
C ILE A 1136 36.07 -5.46 24.21
N ILE A 1137 36.56 -6.56 24.78
CA ILE A 1137 37.90 -6.64 25.35
C ILE A 1137 38.84 -7.11 24.25
N ALA A 1138 39.48 -6.17 23.56
CA ALA A 1138 40.68 -6.48 22.79
C ALA A 1138 41.80 -6.89 23.76
N PRO A 1139 42.51 -8.01 23.53
CA PRO A 1139 43.63 -8.37 24.38
C PRO A 1139 44.67 -7.25 24.32
N LYS A 1140 45.06 -6.74 25.50
CA LYS A 1140 46.29 -5.97 25.58
C LYS A 1140 47.43 -6.95 25.34
N PHE A 1141 48.34 -6.60 24.43
CA PHE A 1141 49.66 -7.22 24.45
C PHE A 1141 50.26 -6.99 25.84
N GLU A 1142 50.89 -8.04 26.37
CA GLU A 1142 51.32 -8.21 27.78
C GLU A 1142 50.22 -8.81 28.69
N GLU A 1143 50.39 -10.12 28.95
CA GLU A 1143 49.74 -11.02 29.92
C GLU A 1143 48.49 -11.85 29.50
N ALA A 1144 48.70 -13.19 29.48
CA ALA A 1144 47.75 -14.32 29.47
C ALA A 1144 47.11 -14.82 28.13
N GLU A 1145 47.85 -15.74 27.47
CA GLU A 1145 47.46 -16.99 26.76
C GLU A 1145 45.98 -17.29 26.35
N SER A 1146 45.21 -16.32 25.85
CA SER A 1146 43.90 -16.61 25.21
C SER A 1146 43.62 -15.70 24.01
N ASP A 1147 43.77 -16.24 22.80
CA ASP A 1147 43.54 -15.55 21.51
C ASP A 1147 42.05 -15.37 21.16
N GLN A 1148 41.20 -15.06 22.14
CA GLN A 1148 39.77 -14.78 21.93
C GLN A 1148 39.37 -13.45 22.55
N ALA A 1149 38.81 -12.56 21.72
CA ALA A 1149 38.26 -11.29 22.17
C ALA A 1149 37.04 -11.55 23.07
N LEU A 1150 37.21 -11.34 24.37
CA LEU A 1150 36.14 -11.56 25.35
C LEU A 1150 35.08 -10.45 25.22
N LEU A 1151 33.86 -10.87 24.90
CA LEU A 1151 32.69 -9.99 24.94
C LEU A 1151 32.19 -9.84 26.38
N LEU A 1152 31.78 -8.63 26.75
CA LEU A 1152 31.37 -8.32 28.13
C LEU A 1152 30.15 -9.13 28.59
N VAL A 1153 29.13 -9.28 27.74
CA VAL A 1153 27.85 -9.93 28.10
C VAL A 1153 28.06 -11.42 28.48
N PRO A 1154 28.72 -12.28 27.68
CA PRO A 1154 29.00 -13.66 28.06
C PRO A 1154 29.77 -13.80 29.39
N TRP A 1155 30.79 -12.97 29.63
CA TRP A 1155 31.61 -13.03 30.86
C TRP A 1155 30.81 -12.66 32.12
N VAL A 1156 29.91 -11.67 32.02
CA VAL A 1156 29.00 -11.35 33.14
C VAL A 1156 27.94 -12.44 33.31
N TRP A 1157 27.43 -13.03 32.23
CA TRP A 1157 26.45 -14.12 32.31
C TRP A 1157 27.03 -15.37 32.97
N GLU A 1158 28.26 -15.74 32.64
CA GLU A 1158 29.00 -16.83 33.31
C GLU A 1158 29.15 -16.54 34.82
N SER A 1159 29.46 -15.29 35.19
CA SER A 1159 29.61 -14.89 36.58
C SER A 1159 28.28 -14.91 37.35
N TYR A 1160 27.18 -14.49 36.71
CA TYR A 1160 25.80 -14.65 37.22
C TYR A 1160 25.44 -16.13 37.44
N GLY A 1161 25.69 -16.98 36.44
CA GLY A 1161 25.43 -18.41 36.50
C GLY A 1161 26.15 -19.14 37.63
N ASN A 1162 27.38 -18.73 37.90
CA ASN A 1162 28.20 -19.22 39.00
C ASN A 1162 27.88 -18.57 40.37
N GLN A 1163 26.85 -17.73 40.47
CA GLN A 1163 26.49 -16.95 41.68
C GLN A 1163 27.61 -16.02 42.19
N ARG A 1164 28.48 -15.56 41.28
CA ARG A 1164 29.62 -14.65 41.53
C ARG A 1164 29.38 -13.25 40.94
N ILE A 1165 28.17 -12.73 41.08
CA ILE A 1165 27.76 -11.43 40.51
C ILE A 1165 28.67 -10.29 41.01
N LEU A 1166 29.06 -10.29 42.29
CA LEU A 1166 29.88 -9.22 42.87
C LEU A 1166 31.32 -9.19 42.29
N ASP A 1167 31.82 -10.31 41.76
CA ASP A 1167 33.18 -10.40 41.19
C ASP A 1167 33.33 -9.62 39.87
N VAL A 1168 32.22 -9.28 39.19
CA VAL A 1168 32.27 -8.49 37.96
C VAL A 1168 32.41 -6.98 38.22
N ALA A 1169 32.28 -6.53 39.47
CA ALA A 1169 32.34 -5.12 39.83
C ALA A 1169 33.63 -4.42 39.39
N ASP A 1170 33.51 -3.13 39.03
CA ASP A 1170 34.66 -2.30 38.74
C ASP A 1170 35.60 -2.24 39.96
N LYS A 1171 36.81 -2.81 39.81
CA LYS A 1171 37.85 -2.80 40.85
C LYS A 1171 38.17 -1.39 41.36
N LYS A 1172 37.94 -0.33 40.55
CA LYS A 1172 38.15 1.06 40.94
C LYS A 1172 37.12 1.56 41.98
N LEU A 1173 35.98 0.90 42.14
CA LEU A 1173 35.00 1.20 43.19
C LEU A 1173 35.44 0.67 44.56
N GLY A 1174 36.39 -0.27 44.65
CA GLY A 1174 36.90 -0.74 45.95
C GLY A 1174 35.86 -1.37 46.88
N MET A 1175 34.77 -1.93 46.33
CA MET A 1175 33.56 -2.39 47.03
C MET A 1175 32.69 -1.28 47.66
N ASP A 1176 32.93 0.00 47.32
CA ASP A 1176 32.08 1.14 47.71
C ASP A 1176 30.87 1.27 46.77
N PHE A 1177 29.92 0.35 46.94
CA PHE A 1177 28.62 0.34 46.26
C PHE A 1177 27.56 -0.37 47.12
N GLU A 1178 26.28 -0.01 46.95
CA GLU A 1178 25.19 -0.72 47.63
C GLU A 1178 24.93 -2.07 46.94
N PRO A 1179 25.12 -3.22 47.61
CA PRO A 1179 25.04 -4.53 46.96
C PRO A 1179 23.71 -4.81 46.27
N LYS A 1180 22.57 -4.39 46.83
CA LYS A 1180 21.25 -4.60 46.19
C LYS A 1180 21.09 -3.79 44.91
N GLN A 1181 21.62 -2.57 44.87
CA GLN A 1181 21.62 -1.75 43.65
C GLN A 1181 22.57 -2.33 42.60
N PHE A 1182 23.72 -2.86 43.02
CA PHE A 1182 24.68 -3.50 42.13
C PHE A 1182 24.11 -4.77 41.51
N GLU A 1183 23.56 -5.68 42.33
CA GLU A 1183 22.90 -6.91 41.90
C GLU A 1183 21.72 -6.61 40.96
N CYS A 1184 20.85 -5.66 41.34
CA CYS A 1184 19.78 -5.13 40.50
C CYS A 1184 20.32 -4.65 39.14
N LEU A 1185 21.38 -3.82 39.12
CA LEU A 1185 21.93 -3.28 37.88
C LEU A 1185 22.50 -4.36 36.96
N VAL A 1186 23.21 -5.36 37.51
CA VAL A 1186 23.77 -6.47 36.72
C VAL A 1186 22.66 -7.36 36.16
N ILE A 1187 21.66 -7.72 36.97
CA ILE A 1187 20.54 -8.56 36.52
C ILE A 1187 19.69 -7.83 35.48
N VAL A 1188 19.38 -6.55 35.68
CA VAL A 1188 18.70 -5.70 34.69
C VAL A 1188 19.54 -5.58 33.41
N GLY A 1189 20.86 -5.40 33.52
CA GLY A 1189 21.76 -5.36 32.37
C GLY A 1189 21.75 -6.64 31.54
N LEU A 1190 21.79 -7.81 32.19
CA LEU A 1190 21.67 -9.13 31.53
C LEU A 1190 20.27 -9.37 30.94
N TRP A 1191 19.21 -8.94 31.61
CA TRP A 1191 17.83 -9.06 31.11
C TRP A 1191 17.62 -8.22 29.85
N CYS A 1192 18.15 -6.99 29.85
CA CYS A 1192 18.19 -6.13 28.67
C CYS A 1192 19.05 -6.73 27.55
N ALA A 1193 20.21 -7.30 27.90
CA ALA A 1193 21.13 -7.95 26.97
C ALA A 1193 20.76 -9.41 26.60
N HIS A 1194 19.50 -9.83 26.80
CA HIS A 1194 19.06 -11.19 26.49
C HIS A 1194 19.17 -11.49 24.98
N PRO A 1195 19.70 -12.65 24.55
CA PRO A 1195 19.90 -12.97 23.13
C PRO A 1195 18.65 -12.87 22.26
N SER A 1196 17.53 -13.47 22.69
CA SER A 1196 16.21 -13.33 22.04
C SER A 1196 15.56 -12.00 22.40
N HIS A 1197 15.07 -11.22 21.42
CA HIS A 1197 14.44 -9.92 21.66
C HIS A 1197 13.13 -10.01 22.46
N ASP A 1198 12.29 -11.03 22.23
CA ASP A 1198 10.97 -11.18 22.87
C ASP A 1198 11.03 -11.43 24.39
N LEU A 1199 12.22 -11.70 24.92
CA LEU A 1199 12.46 -11.95 26.34
C LEU A 1199 13.14 -10.76 27.05
N ARG A 1200 13.41 -9.67 26.33
CA ARG A 1200 13.91 -8.41 26.88
C ARG A 1200 12.76 -7.61 27.51
N PRO A 1201 13.02 -6.82 28.56
CA PRO A 1201 12.01 -5.96 29.18
C PRO A 1201 11.67 -4.76 28.29
N SER A 1202 10.47 -4.21 28.48
CA SER A 1202 10.23 -2.82 28.07
C SER A 1202 11.04 -1.86 28.94
N ILE A 1203 11.39 -0.69 28.40
CA ILE A 1203 12.18 0.31 29.15
C ILE A 1203 11.42 0.83 30.40
N ARG A 1204 10.08 0.78 30.38
CA ARG A 1204 9.23 1.02 31.55
C ARG A 1204 9.44 -0.01 32.67
N GLN A 1205 9.52 -1.30 32.34
CA GLN A 1205 9.82 -2.37 33.30
C GLN A 1205 11.24 -2.25 33.87
N VAL A 1206 12.21 -1.83 33.05
CA VAL A 1206 13.59 -1.52 33.47
C VAL A 1206 13.60 -0.42 34.54
N ILE A 1207 12.85 0.67 34.34
CA ILE A 1207 12.75 1.76 35.32
C ILE A 1207 12.14 1.26 36.63
N GLN A 1208 11.04 0.50 36.58
CA GLN A 1208 10.40 -0.07 37.77
C GLN A 1208 11.35 -0.99 38.55
N ALA A 1209 12.14 -1.83 37.86
CA ALA A 1209 13.15 -2.68 38.49
C ALA A 1209 14.28 -1.85 39.14
N LEU A 1210 14.80 -0.82 38.46
CA LEU A 1210 15.80 0.11 39.01
C LEU A 1210 15.27 0.99 40.15
N HIS A 1211 13.95 1.04 40.34
CA HIS A 1211 13.31 1.69 41.49
C HIS A 1211 12.86 0.72 42.59
N PHE A 1212 13.09 -0.60 42.41
CA PHE A 1212 12.62 -1.67 43.28
C PHE A 1212 11.09 -1.72 43.43
N GLU A 1213 10.36 -1.20 42.43
CA GLU A 1213 8.90 -1.20 42.35
C GLU A 1213 8.35 -2.51 41.73
N ALA A 1214 9.21 -3.26 41.04
CA ALA A 1214 8.92 -4.57 40.45
C ALA A 1214 10.00 -5.61 40.84
N PRO A 1215 9.65 -6.90 40.95
CA PRO A 1215 10.63 -7.96 41.22
C PRO A 1215 11.59 -8.15 40.02
N LEU A 1216 12.81 -8.59 40.32
CA LEU A 1216 13.80 -8.93 39.30
C LEU A 1216 13.42 -10.22 38.55
N PRO A 1217 13.79 -10.35 37.26
CA PRO A 1217 13.57 -11.56 36.48
C PRO A 1217 14.43 -12.72 36.99
N ASN A 1218 13.96 -13.96 36.80
CA ASN A 1218 14.78 -15.14 36.99
C ASN A 1218 15.45 -15.52 35.65
N LEU A 1219 16.72 -15.16 35.48
CA LEU A 1219 17.48 -15.44 34.26
C LEU A 1219 18.15 -16.83 34.34
N PRO A 1220 18.31 -17.55 33.21
CA PRO A 1220 18.95 -18.86 33.19
C PRO A 1220 20.44 -18.80 33.56
N SER A 1221 20.93 -19.82 34.26
CA SER A 1221 22.32 -19.92 34.74
C SER A 1221 23.38 -20.06 33.64
N SER A 1222 22.98 -20.30 32.40
CA SER A 1222 23.86 -20.23 31.22
C SER A 1222 23.24 -19.31 30.17
N MET A 1223 24.09 -18.65 29.39
CA MET A 1223 23.63 -17.74 28.33
C MET A 1223 22.92 -18.55 27.24
N PRO A 1224 21.65 -18.24 26.90
CA PRO A 1224 20.94 -18.94 25.83
C PRO A 1224 21.61 -18.76 24.48
N LEU A 1225 21.53 -19.77 23.61
CA LEU A 1225 21.92 -19.61 22.21
C LEU A 1225 20.88 -18.74 21.48
N PRO A 1226 21.28 -17.83 20.58
CA PRO A 1226 20.33 -17.04 19.80
C PRO A 1226 19.48 -17.94 18.89
N ASN A 1227 18.15 -17.81 18.97
CA ASN A 1227 17.21 -18.50 18.07
C ASN A 1227 17.17 -17.84 16.67
N TYR A 1228 18.28 -17.93 15.94
CA TYR A 1228 18.38 -17.55 14.54
C TYR A 1228 19.07 -18.67 13.76
N ASN A 1229 18.57 -19.01 12.58
CA ASN A 1229 19.24 -19.94 11.68
C ASN A 1229 20.61 -19.35 11.29
N VAL A 1230 21.67 -19.86 11.91
CA VAL A 1230 23.04 -19.47 11.59
C VAL A 1230 23.38 -20.00 10.21
N VAL A 1231 23.31 -19.14 9.20
CA VAL A 1231 24.08 -19.34 7.98
C VAL A 1231 25.56 -19.28 8.39
N PRO A 1232 26.36 -20.34 8.18
CA PRO A 1232 27.78 -20.27 8.49
C PRO A 1232 28.40 -19.15 7.66
N ILE A 1233 29.14 -18.26 8.32
CA ILE A 1233 30.01 -17.32 7.60
C ILE A 1233 31.04 -18.19 6.87
N ILE A 1234 30.92 -18.27 5.54
CA ILE A 1234 31.90 -18.95 4.70
C ILE A 1234 33.18 -18.11 4.76
N THR A 1235 34.07 -18.48 5.69
CA THR A 1235 35.49 -18.21 5.52
C THR A 1235 35.93 -18.88 4.21
N PRO A 1236 36.54 -18.15 3.26
CA PRO A 1236 37.04 -18.75 2.03
C PRO A 1236 38.27 -19.60 2.35
N GLU A 1237 38.05 -20.87 2.69
CA GLU A 1237 39.13 -21.85 2.74
C GLU A 1237 39.64 -22.08 1.31
N ILE A 1238 40.84 -21.55 1.06
CA ILE A 1238 41.64 -21.89 -0.11
C ILE A 1238 41.98 -23.37 0.01
N GLY A 1239 41.40 -24.19 -0.88
CA GLY A 1239 41.54 -25.64 -0.83
C GLY A 1239 42.99 -26.11 -0.85
N SER A 1240 43.34 -26.95 0.12
CA SER A 1240 44.67 -27.57 0.18
C SER A 1240 44.81 -28.66 -0.89
N SER A 1241 45.55 -28.37 -1.96
CA SER A 1241 46.30 -29.40 -2.69
C SER A 1241 47.79 -29.19 -2.44
N GLN A 1242 48.45 -30.22 -1.89
CA GLN A 1242 49.90 -30.17 -1.65
C GLN A 1242 50.65 -29.97 -2.98
N PRO A 1243 51.78 -29.25 -2.95
CA PRO A 1243 53.04 -29.99 -2.98
C PRO A 1243 54.10 -29.52 -1.97
N ILE A 1244 55.12 -30.36 -1.87
CA ILE A 1244 56.20 -30.33 -0.88
C ILE A 1244 57.27 -29.28 -1.23
N ILE A 1245 57.69 -28.53 -0.20
CA ILE A 1245 59.01 -27.91 0.06
C ILE A 1245 59.93 -27.66 -1.16
N SER A 1246 60.29 -26.38 -1.38
CA SER A 1246 61.70 -25.99 -1.58
C SER A 1246 61.95 -24.52 -1.25
N ASP A 1247 63.17 -24.26 -0.79
CA ASP A 1247 63.68 -23.00 -0.25
C ASP A 1247 63.57 -21.79 -1.19
N MET A 1248 63.39 -20.58 -0.62
CA MET A 1248 64.53 -19.67 -0.39
C MET A 1248 64.16 -18.41 0.43
N THR A 1249 65.19 -17.79 0.98
CA THR A 1249 65.17 -16.93 2.16
C THR A 1249 65.43 -15.44 1.86
N LEU A 1250 65.08 -14.58 2.83
CA LEU A 1250 65.58 -13.20 3.04
C LEU A 1250 65.11 -12.14 2.01
N THR A 1251 64.88 -10.86 2.35
CA THR A 1251 65.32 -10.09 3.55
C THR A 1251 64.33 -8.95 3.88
N LEU A 1252 64.25 -8.56 5.16
CA LEU A 1252 63.73 -7.25 5.60
C LEU A 1252 64.52 -6.09 4.94
N PRO A 1253 63.91 -4.92 4.66
CA PRO A 1253 64.00 -3.85 5.67
C PRO A 1253 62.81 -2.86 5.76
N ARG A 1254 62.50 -2.50 7.02
CA ARG A 1254 61.85 -1.27 7.53
C ARG A 1254 60.41 -0.97 7.10
#